data_AF-A0A8J4TL77-F1
#
_entry.id   AF-A0A8J4TL77-F1
#
_cell.length_a   1.000
_cell.length_b   1.000
_cell.length_c   1.000
_cell.angle_alpha   90.00
_cell.angle_beta   90.00
_cell.angle_gamma   90.00
#
_symmetry.space_group_name_H-M   'P 1'
#
loop_
_entity.id
_entity.type
_entity.pdbx_description
1 polymer ?
#
loop_
_entity_poly.entity_id
_entity_poly.type
_entity_poly.pdbx_seq_one_letter_code
_entity_poly.pdbx_strand_id
1 'polypeptide(L)'
;MGKDECKTMLDALNKVTACYRHLVSALGSTSDSQNLREELKKTRRKAQELAAANRSRLTALLKDKSISNDDRAEYERLWVLFTSSMEILEVDMRRSLEIGQDFPLKVPTRHFIQTGMTGSTGTVAARAMSMQNMKYDSDPGAMRGCVWRFRALSPGLLPRLLSCPRCCRTPAPCHGKWRAIRFYSTAPEAQVAPLPSQARVVICGGGIVGTSVAYHLAKLGWTEIVLLEQGRLGAGTTRLCAGIVSVAKPIFIESQMADYSIALYERLEQETGVKTAFVRTGSLCLAQNQDRFLSLKRLASRLNVLGIACNAIKPKEVSKLHPMVNIHDLVGALHLPGDAVVSPADINHALAVAAARHGVQIHERTSVNHVLVEKGHVKAVATDRGVIECEYFVNCAGQWAYELGQSSEVKVSVPLHGCEHFYLLTKPLQEPLQPTTPVVMDMDGRIYIRTWLGGILSGGFEKNPKPIFTEGRNQLEIQNMQEDWDHFEPMLSALLRRMPNLESCEIHQLVNCPESFTPDMRCLMGETPGVHGYFVLAGMNSSGLSFAGGAGKYLAEWMTYGYPTANVWPLDIKRFGNLQSSRTFLRHRVMEVMPLLYELKVPRWDFQTGRQLRTSPLYDRLDTQGARWMEKHGFERAKYFVPPGKDLLALDQSKTFYKPDWFDIVGAEVKCCKEAVCVIDMSSFTKFELTSSGDQALELLQWLCSNDLDVPVGHIVHTGMLNERGGYENDCSVVRLSKNSFFIISPTDQQVHCWSWIKKHMPSDPQLHLEDVSWKYTALNLIGPRAMDVLSELSYVSMTPEHFPSLFCKEMSVGYANGIRVMSMTHTGEPGFMLYIPIEYALHVYNEVMSVGQKYGIRNAGYYALRSLRIEKFFAFWGQDLDSFTTPIECGREFRVKFDKDTDFLGREALLQQRQEGVTRRFIMLVLEDHDPELDLWPWWGEAIYRNGELVGVTTSSAYSYTLERHVCLGFISSPGPHGSTNVITPDFINRAEYQVDIAGHRYPAKAKLYPFSSLFAQQRRRKEDVELSNFQGK
;
A
#
# COMPACT_ATOMS: atom_id res chain seq x y z
N MET A 1 -23.07 -27.75 -46.59
CA MET A 1 -24.20 -26.81 -46.50
C MET A 1 -24.54 -26.40 -45.07
N GLY A 2 -24.68 -27.30 -44.09
CA GLY A 2 -25.07 -26.93 -42.72
C GLY A 2 -24.03 -26.11 -41.93
N LYS A 3 -22.73 -26.23 -42.23
CA LYS A 3 -21.63 -25.52 -41.53
C LYS A 3 -21.67 -24.00 -41.72
N ASP A 4 -21.68 -23.53 -42.97
CA ASP A 4 -21.70 -22.08 -43.27
C ASP A 4 -23.00 -21.42 -42.79
N GLU A 5 -24.10 -22.16 -42.81
CA GLU A 5 -25.39 -21.73 -42.28
C GLU A 5 -25.32 -21.52 -40.75
N CYS A 6 -24.79 -22.48 -39.99
CA CYS A 6 -24.61 -22.33 -38.54
C CYS A 6 -23.66 -21.19 -38.17
N LYS A 7 -22.57 -21.02 -38.92
CA LYS A 7 -21.63 -19.91 -38.72
C LYS A 7 -22.30 -18.56 -38.98
N THR A 8 -23.09 -18.46 -40.05
CA THR A 8 -23.84 -17.25 -40.39
C THR A 8 -24.90 -16.91 -39.33
N MET A 9 -25.62 -17.93 -38.83
CA MET A 9 -26.61 -17.75 -37.76
C MET A 9 -25.98 -17.34 -36.44
N LEU A 10 -24.80 -17.85 -36.11
CA LEU A 10 -24.06 -17.49 -34.91
C LEU A 10 -23.46 -16.08 -35.01
N ASP A 11 -22.93 -15.69 -36.18
CA ASP A 11 -22.47 -14.33 -36.44
C ASP A 11 -23.62 -13.32 -36.35
N ALA A 12 -24.81 -13.68 -36.82
CA ALA A 12 -26.01 -12.86 -36.67
C ALA A 12 -26.39 -12.69 -35.19
N LEU A 13 -26.34 -13.77 -34.39
CA LEU A 13 -26.58 -13.71 -32.95
C LEU A 13 -25.54 -12.80 -32.26
N ASN A 14 -24.26 -12.96 -32.57
CA ASN A 14 -23.17 -12.15 -32.01
C ASN A 14 -23.34 -10.66 -32.28
N LYS A 15 -23.73 -10.30 -33.51
CA LYS A 15 -24.02 -8.90 -33.87
C LYS A 15 -25.18 -8.33 -33.07
N VAL A 16 -26.27 -9.09 -32.93
CA VAL A 16 -27.45 -8.64 -32.16
C VAL A 16 -27.13 -8.53 -30.67
N THR A 17 -26.37 -9.48 -30.11
CA THR A 17 -25.91 -9.43 -28.72
C THR A 17 -24.96 -8.24 -28.47
N ALA A 18 -24.05 -7.94 -29.39
CA ALA A 18 -23.20 -6.75 -29.31
C ALA A 18 -24.02 -5.45 -29.37
N CYS A 19 -25.03 -5.37 -30.26
CA CYS A 19 -25.96 -4.24 -30.27
C CYS A 19 -26.71 -4.12 -28.94
N TYR A 20 -27.19 -5.22 -28.37
CA TYR A 20 -27.88 -5.22 -27.08
C TYR A 20 -26.97 -4.67 -25.97
N ARG A 21 -25.72 -5.14 -25.88
CA ARG A 21 -24.71 -4.66 -24.95
C ARG A 21 -24.47 -3.15 -25.05
N HIS A 22 -24.34 -2.62 -26.26
CA HIS A 22 -24.18 -1.18 -26.47
C HIS A 22 -25.41 -0.39 -26.00
N LEU A 23 -26.61 -0.86 -26.27
CA LEU A 23 -27.84 -0.21 -25.79
C LEU A 23 -27.93 -0.26 -24.25
N VAL A 24 -27.52 -1.36 -23.61
CA VAL A 24 -27.48 -1.50 -22.15
C VAL A 24 -26.49 -0.51 -21.53
N SER A 25 -25.34 -0.25 -22.17
CA SER A 25 -24.34 0.71 -21.68
C SER A 25 -24.86 2.15 -21.60
N ALA A 26 -25.92 2.48 -22.33
CA ALA A 26 -26.56 3.80 -22.33
C ALA A 26 -27.68 3.94 -21.28
N LEU A 27 -28.12 2.85 -20.64
CA LEU A 27 -29.11 2.90 -19.56
C LEU A 27 -28.56 3.64 -18.33
N GLY A 28 -29.41 4.45 -17.68
CA GLY A 28 -29.00 5.30 -16.54
C GLY A 28 -28.17 6.53 -16.93
N SER A 29 -27.85 6.74 -18.21
CA SER A 29 -27.17 7.94 -18.70
C SER A 29 -28.17 9.04 -19.11
N THR A 30 -27.67 10.21 -19.51
CA THR A 30 -28.49 11.28 -20.11
C THR A 30 -29.17 10.88 -21.43
N SER A 31 -28.77 9.74 -22.02
CA SER A 31 -29.36 9.16 -23.23
C SER A 31 -30.46 8.12 -22.94
N ASP A 32 -30.70 7.78 -21.66
CA ASP A 32 -31.75 6.84 -21.27
C ASP A 32 -33.13 7.43 -21.54
N SER A 33 -33.89 6.77 -22.42
CA SER A 33 -35.18 7.25 -22.91
C SER A 33 -36.13 6.09 -23.15
N GLN A 34 -37.43 6.38 -23.23
CA GLN A 34 -38.43 5.34 -23.55
C GLN A 34 -38.12 4.66 -24.89
N ASN A 35 -37.63 5.41 -25.88
CA ASN A 35 -37.25 4.87 -27.19
C ASN A 35 -36.06 3.90 -27.09
N LEU A 36 -35.05 4.23 -26.28
CA LEU A 36 -33.92 3.33 -26.02
C LEU A 36 -34.40 2.02 -25.36
N ARG A 37 -35.30 2.11 -24.36
CA ARG A 37 -35.84 0.94 -23.66
C ARG A 37 -36.74 0.07 -24.54
N GLU A 38 -37.47 0.66 -25.48
CA GLU A 38 -38.21 -0.11 -26.50
C GLU A 38 -37.27 -0.79 -27.50
N GLU A 39 -36.19 -0.14 -27.93
CA GLU A 39 -35.17 -0.78 -28.79
C GLU A 39 -34.42 -1.91 -28.07
N LEU A 40 -34.15 -1.77 -26.77
CA LEU A 40 -33.65 -2.88 -25.94
C LEU A 40 -34.60 -4.08 -25.95
N LYS A 41 -35.91 -3.86 -25.77
CA LYS A 41 -36.91 -4.96 -25.81
C LYS A 41 -36.92 -5.66 -27.17
N LYS A 42 -36.91 -4.89 -28.28
CA LYS A 42 -36.87 -5.45 -29.64
C LYS A 42 -35.59 -6.24 -29.89
N THR A 43 -34.44 -5.69 -29.52
CA THR A 43 -33.14 -6.33 -29.71
C THR A 43 -33.02 -7.60 -28.88
N ARG A 44 -33.52 -7.59 -27.63
CA ARG A 44 -33.60 -8.79 -26.78
C ARG A 44 -34.46 -9.88 -27.42
N ARG A 45 -35.65 -9.54 -27.91
CA ARG A 45 -36.54 -10.52 -28.57
C ARG A 45 -35.84 -11.14 -29.79
N LYS A 46 -35.19 -10.32 -30.62
CA LYS A 46 -34.44 -10.80 -31.79
C LYS A 46 -33.26 -11.71 -31.40
N ALA A 47 -32.55 -11.39 -30.32
CA ALA A 47 -31.48 -12.24 -29.81
C ALA A 47 -32.02 -13.60 -29.32
N GLN A 48 -33.16 -13.60 -28.63
CA GLN A 48 -33.82 -14.83 -28.16
C GLN A 48 -34.31 -15.72 -29.33
N GLU A 49 -34.86 -15.12 -30.39
CA GLU A 49 -35.27 -15.84 -31.61
C GLU A 49 -34.07 -16.50 -32.30
N LEU A 50 -32.98 -15.74 -32.49
CA LEU A 50 -31.74 -16.26 -33.08
C LEU A 50 -31.11 -17.33 -32.18
N ALA A 51 -31.15 -17.17 -30.87
CA ALA A 51 -30.63 -18.15 -29.93
C ALA A 51 -31.40 -19.47 -29.98
N ALA A 52 -32.73 -19.42 -30.04
CA ALA A 52 -33.58 -20.60 -30.17
C ALA A 52 -33.32 -21.35 -31.50
N ALA A 53 -33.15 -20.60 -32.60
CA ALA A 53 -32.85 -21.16 -33.91
C ALA A 53 -31.45 -21.81 -33.94
N ASN A 54 -30.42 -21.13 -33.41
CA ASN A 54 -29.06 -21.65 -33.31
C ASN A 54 -28.99 -22.91 -32.45
N ARG A 55 -29.60 -22.87 -31.25
CA ARG A 55 -29.65 -24.02 -30.34
C ARG A 55 -30.30 -25.23 -31.01
N SER A 56 -31.47 -25.05 -31.62
CA SER A 56 -32.22 -26.15 -32.24
C SER A 56 -31.42 -26.80 -33.37
N ARG A 57 -30.76 -25.98 -34.20
CA ARG A 57 -29.97 -26.44 -35.34
C ARG A 57 -28.67 -27.14 -34.92
N LEU A 58 -27.90 -26.53 -34.03
CA LEU A 58 -26.65 -27.13 -33.52
C LEU A 58 -26.94 -28.42 -32.75
N THR A 59 -28.02 -28.46 -31.96
CA THR A 59 -28.43 -29.69 -31.25
C THR A 59 -28.81 -30.80 -32.22
N ALA A 60 -29.53 -30.48 -33.31
CA ALA A 60 -29.90 -31.47 -34.32
C ALA A 60 -28.67 -32.04 -35.04
N LEU A 61 -27.70 -31.19 -35.39
CA LEU A 61 -26.46 -31.59 -36.05
C LEU A 61 -25.55 -32.42 -35.13
N LEU A 62 -25.39 -32.01 -33.87
CA LEU A 62 -24.58 -32.76 -32.89
C LEU A 62 -25.18 -34.13 -32.51
N LYS A 63 -26.50 -34.30 -32.66
CA LYS A 63 -27.19 -35.58 -32.43
C LYS A 63 -27.14 -36.53 -33.63
N ASP A 64 -26.80 -36.04 -34.81
CA ASP A 64 -26.64 -36.87 -35.99
C ASP A 64 -25.40 -37.75 -35.83
N LYS A 65 -25.57 -39.07 -35.97
CA LYS A 65 -24.48 -40.05 -35.85
C LYS A 65 -23.74 -40.27 -37.18
N SER A 66 -24.23 -39.70 -38.28
CA SER A 66 -23.67 -39.86 -39.62
C SER A 66 -22.66 -38.78 -40.02
N ILE A 67 -22.45 -37.75 -39.18
CA ILE A 67 -21.48 -36.67 -39.45
C ILE A 67 -20.02 -37.13 -39.24
N SER A 68 -19.10 -36.54 -39.99
CA SER A 68 -17.66 -36.81 -39.85
C SER A 68 -17.12 -36.34 -38.49
N ASN A 69 -16.02 -36.95 -38.01
CA ASN A 69 -15.39 -36.52 -36.76
C ASN A 69 -14.90 -35.07 -36.81
N ASP A 70 -14.41 -34.61 -37.98
CA ASP A 70 -13.94 -33.24 -38.18
C ASP A 70 -15.09 -32.23 -38.14
N ASP A 71 -16.24 -32.56 -38.76
CA ASP A 71 -17.44 -31.71 -38.70
C ASP A 71 -18.03 -31.69 -37.29
N ARG A 72 -18.01 -32.82 -36.56
CA ARG A 72 -18.46 -32.88 -35.17
C ARG A 72 -17.62 -31.95 -34.28
N ALA A 73 -16.29 -32.02 -34.39
CA ALA A 73 -15.40 -31.15 -33.63
C ALA A 73 -15.65 -29.65 -33.92
N GLU A 74 -15.95 -29.31 -35.18
CA GLU A 74 -16.30 -27.94 -35.54
C GLU A 74 -17.67 -27.51 -34.99
N TYR A 75 -18.68 -28.38 -35.03
CA TYR A 75 -19.98 -28.09 -34.42
C TYR A 75 -19.90 -27.93 -32.89
N GLU A 76 -19.02 -28.69 -32.23
CA GLU A 76 -18.71 -28.53 -30.81
C GLU A 76 -18.04 -27.17 -30.54
N ARG A 77 -17.12 -26.71 -31.40
CA ARG A 77 -16.55 -25.35 -31.30
C ARG A 77 -17.62 -24.27 -31.47
N LEU A 78 -18.51 -24.42 -32.46
CA LEU A 78 -19.62 -23.49 -32.66
C LEU A 78 -20.61 -23.51 -31.49
N TRP A 79 -20.79 -24.66 -30.83
CA TRP A 79 -21.58 -24.77 -29.60
C TRP A 79 -20.95 -24.01 -28.44
N VAL A 80 -19.64 -24.11 -28.24
CA VAL A 80 -18.90 -23.35 -27.22
C VAL A 80 -19.07 -21.84 -27.46
N LEU A 81 -18.86 -21.39 -28.71
CA LEU A 81 -19.05 -19.98 -29.07
C LEU A 81 -20.50 -19.52 -28.85
N PHE A 82 -21.48 -20.35 -29.20
CA PHE A 82 -22.89 -20.10 -28.91
C PHE A 82 -23.16 -19.96 -27.41
N THR A 83 -22.61 -20.84 -26.57
CA THR A 83 -22.77 -20.76 -25.11
C THR A 83 -22.16 -19.49 -24.53
N SER A 84 -20.95 -19.10 -24.95
CA SER A 84 -20.32 -17.85 -24.51
C SER A 84 -21.14 -16.62 -24.90
N SER A 85 -21.74 -16.61 -26.09
CA SER A 85 -22.62 -15.51 -26.52
C SER A 85 -23.92 -15.44 -25.72
N MET A 86 -24.42 -16.57 -25.22
CA MET A 86 -25.58 -16.61 -24.33
C MET A 86 -25.26 -16.11 -22.93
N GLU A 87 -24.11 -16.47 -22.37
CA GLU A 87 -23.64 -15.96 -21.07
C GLU A 87 -23.49 -14.43 -21.10
N ILE A 88 -22.88 -13.90 -22.18
CA ILE A 88 -22.77 -12.47 -22.41
C ILE A 88 -24.16 -11.80 -22.45
N LEU A 89 -25.09 -12.36 -23.22
CA LEU A 89 -26.44 -11.81 -23.34
C LEU A 89 -27.19 -11.84 -21.99
N GLU A 90 -27.00 -12.90 -21.20
CA GLU A 90 -27.61 -13.02 -19.87
C GLU A 90 -27.08 -11.97 -18.90
N VAL A 91 -25.76 -11.77 -18.85
CA VAL A 91 -25.13 -10.72 -18.03
C VAL A 91 -25.69 -9.34 -18.40
N ASP A 92 -25.77 -9.04 -19.70
CA ASP A 92 -26.29 -7.75 -20.17
C ASP A 92 -27.79 -7.60 -19.88
N MET A 93 -28.58 -8.68 -19.92
CA MET A 93 -30.00 -8.66 -19.55
C MET A 93 -30.21 -8.43 -18.03
N ARG A 94 -29.39 -9.07 -17.18
CA ARG A 94 -29.42 -8.85 -15.72
C ARG A 94 -29.07 -7.40 -15.38
N ARG A 95 -28.00 -6.88 -15.99
CA ARG A 95 -27.61 -5.47 -15.86
C ARG A 95 -28.71 -4.51 -16.31
N SER A 96 -29.38 -4.80 -17.43
CA SER A 96 -30.52 -4.00 -17.91
C SER A 96 -31.70 -4.01 -16.94
N LEU A 97 -31.93 -5.12 -16.24
CA LEU A 97 -33.02 -5.26 -15.27
C LEU A 97 -32.72 -4.48 -13.98
N GLU A 98 -31.50 -4.62 -13.46
CA GLU A 98 -31.02 -3.90 -12.26
C GLU A 98 -31.09 -2.38 -12.46
N ILE A 99 -30.49 -1.85 -13.55
CA ILE A 99 -30.54 -0.42 -13.86
C ILE A 99 -31.98 0.06 -14.08
N GLY A 100 -32.83 -0.81 -14.67
CA GLY A 100 -34.24 -0.53 -14.87
C GLY A 100 -35.04 -0.35 -13.58
N GLN A 101 -34.66 -1.06 -12.51
CA GLN A 101 -35.26 -0.95 -11.18
C GLN A 101 -34.77 0.29 -10.43
N ASP A 102 -33.48 0.61 -10.54
CA ASP A 102 -32.85 1.75 -9.84
C ASP A 102 -33.22 3.11 -10.47
N PHE A 103 -33.46 3.13 -11.78
CA PHE A 103 -33.79 4.36 -12.53
C PHE A 103 -35.12 4.21 -13.28
N PRO A 104 -36.28 4.23 -12.59
CA PRO A 104 -37.57 4.24 -13.26
C PRO A 104 -37.77 5.58 -13.98
N LEU A 105 -38.00 5.55 -15.30
CA LEU A 105 -38.30 6.75 -16.08
C LEU A 105 -39.63 7.38 -15.62
N LYS A 106 -39.55 8.44 -14.81
CA LYS A 106 -40.66 9.38 -14.62
C LYS A 106 -40.59 10.40 -15.76
N VAL A 107 -41.57 10.38 -16.66
CA VAL A 107 -41.57 11.22 -17.87
C VAL A 107 -41.74 12.70 -17.52
N PRO A 108 -40.90 13.59 -18.09
CA PRO A 108 -41.43 14.79 -18.73
C PRO A 108 -41.09 14.77 -20.23
N THR A 109 -42.08 15.08 -21.05
CA THR A 109 -42.10 15.04 -22.53
C THR A 109 -41.22 16.11 -23.22
N ARG A 110 -40.26 16.73 -22.54
CA ARG A 110 -39.36 17.73 -23.13
C ARG A 110 -37.90 17.48 -22.79
N HIS A 111 -37.09 17.31 -23.84
CA HIS A 111 -35.63 17.21 -23.74
C HIS A 111 -35.04 18.62 -23.49
N PHE A 112 -34.06 18.71 -22.59
CA PHE A 112 -33.39 19.97 -22.24
C PHE A 112 -32.56 20.57 -23.38
N ILE A 113 -32.22 19.77 -24.40
CA ILE A 113 -31.45 20.19 -25.58
C ILE A 113 -32.16 19.65 -26.82
N GLN A 114 -32.64 20.54 -27.68
CA GLN A 114 -33.14 20.19 -29.02
C GLN A 114 -31.99 20.34 -30.01
N THR A 115 -31.38 19.22 -30.42
CA THR A 115 -30.25 19.19 -31.35
C THR A 115 -30.65 19.39 -32.83
N GLY A 116 -31.93 19.61 -33.12
CA GLY A 116 -32.45 19.81 -34.48
C GLY A 116 -32.32 18.60 -35.42
N MET A 117 -31.70 17.50 -34.98
CA MET A 117 -31.52 16.30 -35.79
C MET A 117 -32.66 15.32 -35.55
N THR A 118 -33.51 15.11 -36.56
CA THR A 118 -34.55 14.08 -36.55
C THR A 118 -33.99 12.77 -37.11
N GLY A 119 -33.71 11.83 -36.22
CA GLY A 119 -33.35 10.46 -36.55
C GLY A 119 -33.45 9.59 -35.30
N SER A 120 -33.97 8.37 -35.41
CA SER A 120 -33.94 7.43 -34.29
C SER A 120 -32.49 7.21 -33.84
N THR A 121 -32.24 7.06 -32.54
CA THR A 121 -30.92 6.75 -31.99
C THR A 121 -30.29 5.54 -32.69
N GLY A 122 -31.12 4.60 -33.18
CA GLY A 122 -30.70 3.47 -33.99
C GLY A 122 -30.13 3.83 -35.37
N THR A 123 -30.65 4.86 -36.05
CA THR A 123 -30.14 5.28 -37.37
C THR A 123 -28.82 6.04 -37.28
N VAL A 124 -28.58 6.75 -36.18
CA VAL A 124 -27.30 7.45 -35.92
C VAL A 124 -26.21 6.45 -35.52
N ALA A 125 -26.54 5.48 -34.65
CA ALA A 125 -25.61 4.40 -34.27
C ALA A 125 -25.26 3.50 -35.48
N ALA A 126 -26.22 3.20 -36.35
CA ALA A 126 -25.98 2.43 -37.57
C ALA A 126 -25.08 3.15 -38.58
N ARG A 127 -25.18 4.49 -38.70
CA ARG A 127 -24.29 5.31 -39.54
C ARG A 127 -22.87 5.42 -38.99
N ALA A 128 -22.72 5.51 -37.66
CA ALA A 128 -21.42 5.54 -37.01
C ALA A 128 -20.65 4.21 -37.18
N MET A 129 -21.37 3.08 -37.19
CA MET A 129 -20.77 1.75 -37.39
C MET A 129 -20.54 1.38 -38.86
N SER A 130 -21.04 2.17 -39.82
CA SER A 130 -20.85 1.93 -41.26
C SER A 130 -19.69 2.72 -41.89
N MET A 131 -18.99 3.59 -41.15
CA MET A 131 -17.83 4.31 -41.67
C MET A 131 -16.53 3.53 -41.44
N GLN A 132 -16.05 2.87 -42.50
CA GLN A 132 -14.66 2.37 -42.58
C GLN A 132 -13.68 3.54 -42.76
N ASN A 133 -12.57 3.48 -42.03
CA ASN A 133 -11.31 4.20 -42.24
C ASN A 133 -11.39 5.70 -42.58
N MET A 134 -11.20 6.56 -41.57
CA MET A 134 -10.62 7.88 -41.80
C MET A 134 -9.36 8.08 -40.96
N LYS A 135 -8.26 8.31 -41.68
CA LYS A 135 -7.00 8.85 -41.18
C LYS A 135 -7.27 10.21 -40.54
N TYR A 136 -6.66 10.45 -39.38
CA TYR A 136 -6.68 11.75 -38.72
C TYR A 136 -5.55 12.61 -39.31
N ASP A 137 -5.89 13.46 -40.27
CA ASP A 137 -5.07 14.64 -40.57
C ASP A 137 -5.59 15.81 -39.72
N SER A 138 -4.66 16.45 -39.02
CA SER A 138 -4.87 17.60 -38.15
C SER A 138 -4.92 18.90 -38.95
N ASP A 139 -5.90 19.77 -38.70
CA ASP A 139 -5.75 21.21 -38.93
C ASP A 139 -6.47 22.03 -37.82
N PRO A 140 -5.82 23.01 -37.18
CA PRO A 140 -6.34 23.71 -36.01
C PRO A 140 -6.93 25.07 -36.36
N GLY A 141 -8.24 25.25 -36.16
CA GLY A 141 -8.85 26.58 -36.27
C GLY A 141 -10.36 26.60 -36.04
N ALA A 142 -10.78 26.99 -34.83
CA ALA A 142 -11.92 27.88 -34.55
C ALA A 142 -12.56 27.59 -33.19
N MET A 143 -12.13 28.29 -32.13
CA MET A 143 -13.06 28.69 -31.07
C MET A 143 -12.64 30.06 -30.53
N ARG A 144 -13.43 31.08 -30.87
CA ARG A 144 -13.46 32.38 -30.18
C ARG A 144 -14.84 32.54 -29.53
N GLY A 145 -14.81 32.81 -28.23
CA GLY A 145 -15.67 33.76 -27.51
C GLY A 145 -17.10 33.33 -27.18
N CYS A 146 -17.43 33.26 -25.88
CA CYS A 146 -18.29 34.28 -25.25
C CYS A 146 -18.40 34.08 -23.72
N VAL A 147 -18.28 35.19 -23.01
CA VAL A 147 -18.36 35.36 -21.54
C VAL A 147 -19.79 35.75 -21.16
N TRP A 148 -20.35 35.20 -20.08
CA TRP A 148 -21.48 35.83 -19.37
C TRP A 148 -21.36 35.72 -17.84
N ARG A 149 -21.63 36.87 -17.19
CA ARG A 149 -21.45 37.23 -15.78
C ARG A 149 -22.55 36.68 -14.87
N PHE A 150 -22.20 36.37 -13.62
CA PHE A 150 -23.13 36.21 -12.50
C PHE A 150 -23.35 37.54 -11.75
N ARG A 151 -24.60 37.79 -11.31
CA ARG A 151 -24.97 38.83 -10.33
C ARG A 151 -25.50 38.15 -9.06
N ALA A 152 -24.99 38.60 -7.92
CA ALA A 152 -25.41 38.23 -6.57
C ALA A 152 -26.54 39.14 -6.06
N LEU A 153 -27.35 38.67 -5.08
CA LEU A 153 -28.08 39.46 -4.08
C LEU A 153 -28.50 38.57 -2.87
N SER A 154 -28.53 39.19 -1.69
CA SER A 154 -28.93 38.71 -0.33
C SER A 154 -29.55 39.91 0.44
N PRO A 155 -30.01 39.88 1.73
CA PRO A 155 -30.86 38.96 2.55
C PRO A 155 -31.98 39.70 3.41
N GLY A 156 -32.72 38.99 4.29
CA GLY A 156 -33.55 39.49 5.44
C GLY A 156 -35.08 39.22 5.35
N LEU A 157 -35.94 38.97 6.37
CA LEU A 157 -35.97 39.04 7.86
C LEU A 157 -37.27 38.35 8.42
N LEU A 158 -37.30 37.92 9.70
CA LEU A 158 -38.38 37.32 10.57
C LEU A 158 -39.48 38.34 11.03
N PRO A 159 -40.47 38.10 11.98
CA PRO A 159 -41.12 36.90 12.63
C PRO A 159 -42.68 37.02 12.91
N ARG A 160 -43.37 35.99 13.51
CA ARG A 160 -44.21 36.06 14.78
C ARG A 160 -45.17 34.86 15.12
N LEU A 161 -44.92 34.25 16.29
CA LEU A 161 -45.72 33.80 17.47
C LEU A 161 -47.21 33.30 17.46
N LEU A 162 -47.38 32.09 18.04
CA LEU A 162 -48.30 31.54 19.09
C LEU A 162 -49.83 31.73 19.09
N SER A 163 -50.58 30.61 19.19
CA SER A 163 -51.60 30.34 20.26
C SER A 163 -52.22 28.92 20.19
N CYS A 164 -52.35 28.29 21.36
CA CYS A 164 -53.08 27.04 21.73
C CYS A 164 -54.61 27.37 21.87
N PRO A 165 -55.61 26.49 22.22
CA PRO A 165 -55.52 25.17 22.91
C PRO A 165 -56.63 24.06 22.70
N ARG A 166 -56.35 22.88 23.31
CA ARG A 166 -57.22 22.01 24.17
C ARG A 166 -58.21 20.93 23.65
N CYS A 167 -58.10 19.77 24.34
CA CYS A 167 -59.12 18.84 24.90
C CYS A 167 -59.57 17.59 24.11
N CYS A 168 -59.34 16.39 24.68
CA CYS A 168 -60.39 15.56 25.31
C CYS A 168 -59.85 14.29 26.03
N ARG A 169 -60.65 13.79 27.00
CA ARG A 169 -60.33 12.90 28.14
C ARG A 169 -60.68 11.41 27.92
N THR A 170 -60.12 10.57 28.81
CA THR A 170 -60.33 9.14 29.20
C THR A 170 -61.78 8.80 29.68
N PRO A 171 -62.26 7.52 29.87
CA PRO A 171 -61.84 6.58 30.96
C PRO A 171 -61.94 5.04 30.70
N ALA A 172 -61.42 4.25 31.67
CA ALA A 172 -61.34 2.77 31.76
C ALA A 172 -62.66 2.06 32.20
N PRO A 173 -62.70 0.70 32.30
CA PRO A 173 -62.64 0.05 33.62
C PRO A 173 -61.97 -1.37 33.65
N CYS A 174 -62.08 -2.03 34.82
CA CYS A 174 -61.12 -2.97 35.44
C CYS A 174 -61.49 -4.48 35.45
N HIS A 175 -60.47 -5.28 35.85
CA HIS A 175 -60.47 -6.50 36.71
C HIS A 175 -60.57 -7.93 36.13
N GLY A 176 -59.53 -8.73 36.41
CA GLY A 176 -59.50 -10.20 36.43
C GLY A 176 -58.10 -10.75 36.80
N LYS A 177 -57.95 -11.31 38.00
CA LYS A 177 -56.72 -11.68 38.76
C LYS A 177 -55.87 -12.80 38.10
N TRP A 178 -54.55 -12.85 38.38
CA TRP A 178 -53.82 -13.92 39.10
C TRP A 178 -52.39 -13.44 39.49
N ARG A 179 -51.95 -13.78 40.71
CA ARG A 179 -50.71 -13.34 41.37
C ARG A 179 -49.48 -14.12 40.89
N ALA A 180 -48.35 -13.44 40.68
CA ALA A 180 -47.01 -13.97 40.91
C ALA A 180 -46.10 -12.84 41.46
N ILE A 181 -45.22 -13.24 42.37
CA ILE A 181 -44.49 -12.43 43.35
C ILE A 181 -43.52 -11.45 42.66
N ARG A 182 -43.57 -10.17 43.05
CA ARG A 182 -42.60 -9.12 42.67
C ARG A 182 -41.47 -9.07 43.72
N PHE A 183 -40.27 -9.53 43.35
CA PHE A 183 -39.04 -8.99 43.92
C PHE A 183 -38.64 -7.77 43.08
N TYR A 184 -38.95 -6.56 43.56
CA TYR A 184 -38.24 -5.37 43.10
C TYR A 184 -37.03 -5.16 44.02
N SER A 185 -35.88 -5.67 43.60
CA SER A 185 -34.62 -5.01 43.94
C SER A 185 -34.35 -4.02 42.81
N THR A 186 -34.65 -2.75 43.05
CA THR A 186 -34.06 -1.66 42.27
C THR A 186 -32.58 -1.64 42.64
N ALA A 187 -31.73 -2.16 41.75
CA ALA A 187 -30.31 -1.81 41.80
C ALA A 187 -30.21 -0.27 41.75
N PRO A 188 -29.42 0.37 42.63
CA PRO A 188 -29.22 1.81 42.56
C PRO A 188 -28.62 2.17 41.20
N GLU A 189 -29.14 3.21 40.55
CA GLU A 189 -28.49 3.85 39.40
C GLU A 189 -27.06 4.20 39.82
N ALA A 190 -26.07 3.56 39.21
CA ALA A 190 -24.67 3.84 39.47
C ALA A 190 -24.41 5.32 39.13
N GLN A 191 -24.01 6.11 40.14
CA GLN A 191 -23.49 7.46 39.91
C GLN A 191 -22.35 7.37 38.91
N VAL A 192 -22.52 7.99 37.74
CA VAL A 192 -21.51 8.02 36.70
C VAL A 192 -20.34 8.86 37.22
N ALA A 193 -19.18 8.24 37.41
CA ALA A 193 -17.99 8.93 37.89
C ALA A 193 -17.69 10.15 37.00
N PRO A 194 -17.45 11.35 37.58
CA PRO A 194 -17.14 12.54 36.79
C PRO A 194 -15.84 12.32 36.00
N LEU A 195 -15.77 12.89 34.80
CA LEU A 195 -14.53 12.88 34.03
C LEU A 195 -13.50 13.78 34.72
N PRO A 196 -12.21 13.43 34.71
CA PRO A 196 -11.16 14.33 35.16
C PRO A 196 -11.12 15.57 34.24
N SER A 197 -10.83 16.75 34.81
CA SER A 197 -10.70 17.99 34.03
C SER A 197 -9.41 18.04 33.19
N GLN A 198 -8.39 17.29 33.60
CA GLN A 198 -7.08 17.21 32.96
C GLN A 198 -6.56 15.78 32.94
N ALA A 199 -5.79 15.44 31.91
CA ALA A 199 -5.09 14.18 31.75
C ALA A 199 -3.82 14.42 30.94
N ARG A 200 -2.76 13.66 31.17
CA ARG A 200 -1.58 13.74 30.29
C ARG A 200 -1.91 13.23 28.89
N VAL A 201 -2.62 12.09 28.83
CA VAL A 201 -3.00 11.44 27.58
C VAL A 201 -4.45 10.97 27.62
N VAL A 202 -5.16 11.23 26.52
CA VAL A 202 -6.50 10.71 26.27
C VAL A 202 -6.45 9.71 25.11
N ILE A 203 -6.90 8.48 25.36
CA ILE A 203 -6.98 7.40 24.38
C ILE A 203 -8.46 7.23 24.00
N CYS A 204 -8.77 7.35 22.71
CA CYS A 204 -10.12 7.14 22.19
C CYS A 204 -10.27 5.74 21.59
N GLY A 205 -11.15 4.92 22.17
CA GLY A 205 -11.47 3.56 21.74
C GLY A 205 -11.05 2.51 22.77
N GLY A 206 -12.03 1.80 23.34
CA GLY A 206 -11.86 0.71 24.32
C GLY A 206 -11.84 -0.69 23.70
N GLY A 207 -11.52 -0.79 22.41
CA GLY A 207 -11.15 -2.05 21.78
C GLY A 207 -9.73 -2.51 22.14
N ILE A 208 -9.34 -3.68 21.65
CA ILE A 208 -8.06 -4.34 21.97
C ILE A 208 -6.83 -3.45 21.76
N VAL A 209 -6.90 -2.55 20.79
CA VAL A 209 -5.82 -1.64 20.44
C VAL A 209 -5.65 -0.55 21.51
N GLY A 210 -6.74 0.12 21.88
CA GLY A 210 -6.68 1.20 22.87
C GLY A 210 -6.37 0.70 24.28
N THR A 211 -6.91 -0.46 24.67
CA THR A 211 -6.56 -1.10 25.95
C THR A 211 -5.09 -1.54 25.98
N SER A 212 -4.55 -2.02 24.85
CA SER A 212 -3.12 -2.32 24.71
C SER A 212 -2.24 -1.08 24.84
N VAL A 213 -2.58 0.03 24.18
CA VAL A 213 -1.84 1.30 24.32
C VAL A 213 -1.86 1.79 25.77
N ALA A 214 -3.04 1.78 26.40
CA ALA A 214 -3.20 2.17 27.80
C ALA A 214 -2.34 1.31 28.74
N TYR A 215 -2.37 -0.01 28.56
CA TYR A 215 -1.56 -0.95 29.33
C TYR A 215 -0.07 -0.67 29.20
N HIS A 216 0.44 -0.51 27.98
CA HIS A 216 1.87 -0.31 27.76
C HIS A 216 2.36 1.07 28.22
N LEU A 217 1.60 2.15 28.01
CA LEU A 217 1.94 3.48 28.53
C LEU A 217 2.02 3.46 30.06
N ALA A 218 1.03 2.88 30.72
CA ALA A 218 1.02 2.78 32.18
C ALA A 218 2.19 1.93 32.71
N LYS A 219 2.51 0.83 32.02
CA LYS A 219 3.65 -0.03 32.34
C LYS A 219 5.01 0.66 32.14
N LEU A 220 5.10 1.60 31.21
CA LEU A 220 6.27 2.48 31.02
C LEU A 220 6.32 3.63 32.04
N GLY A 221 5.38 3.69 32.98
CA GLY A 221 5.38 4.65 34.08
C GLY A 221 4.66 5.97 33.77
N TRP A 222 3.94 6.09 32.64
CA TRP A 222 3.09 7.25 32.41
C TRP A 222 1.86 7.20 33.32
N THR A 223 1.53 8.34 33.91
CA THR A 223 0.36 8.55 34.77
C THR A 223 -0.64 9.49 34.10
N GLU A 224 -1.81 9.69 34.73
CA GLU A 224 -2.86 10.58 34.22
C GLU A 224 -3.34 10.17 32.81
N ILE A 225 -3.52 8.87 32.62
CA ILE A 225 -3.99 8.25 31.39
C ILE A 225 -5.50 8.05 31.49
N VAL A 226 -6.24 8.55 30.51
CA VAL A 226 -7.69 8.39 30.39
C VAL A 226 -8.02 7.63 29.11
N LEU A 227 -8.75 6.52 29.22
CA LEU A 227 -9.33 5.81 28.08
C LEU A 227 -10.84 6.08 28.00
N LEU A 228 -11.30 6.53 26.84
CA LEU A 228 -12.70 6.83 26.57
C LEU A 228 -13.26 5.84 25.54
N GLU A 229 -14.38 5.21 25.86
CA GLU A 229 -15.12 4.30 24.99
C GLU A 229 -16.57 4.77 24.85
N GLN A 230 -17.04 4.95 23.62
CA GLN A 230 -18.38 5.45 23.31
C GLN A 230 -19.49 4.47 23.73
N GLY A 231 -19.22 3.16 23.69
CA GLY A 231 -20.14 2.09 24.08
C GLY A 231 -19.62 1.34 25.30
N ARG A 232 -19.42 0.03 25.14
CA ARG A 232 -18.75 -0.85 26.11
C ARG A 232 -17.36 -1.26 25.62
N LEU A 233 -16.48 -1.65 26.54
CA LEU A 233 -15.17 -2.19 26.21
C LEU A 233 -15.29 -3.36 25.23
N GLY A 234 -14.52 -3.30 24.14
CA GLY A 234 -14.52 -4.31 23.09
C GLY A 234 -15.76 -4.31 22.20
N ALA A 235 -16.67 -3.34 22.32
CA ALA A 235 -17.93 -3.30 21.56
C ALA A 235 -17.78 -2.95 20.07
N GLY A 236 -16.58 -2.56 19.63
CA GLY A 236 -16.22 -2.47 18.22
C GLY A 236 -15.97 -3.85 17.58
N THR A 237 -15.09 -3.90 16.57
CA THR A 237 -14.79 -5.16 15.84
C THR A 237 -14.10 -6.21 16.72
N THR A 238 -13.46 -5.81 17.83
CA THR A 238 -12.73 -6.71 18.74
C THR A 238 -13.55 -7.94 19.16
N ARG A 239 -14.81 -7.78 19.60
CA ARG A 239 -15.63 -8.91 20.04
C ARG A 239 -16.05 -9.87 18.91
N LEU A 240 -15.91 -9.44 17.65
CA LEU A 240 -16.29 -10.21 16.46
C LEU A 240 -15.08 -10.88 15.81
N CYS A 241 -13.87 -10.67 16.33
CA CYS A 241 -12.66 -11.29 15.80
C CYS A 241 -12.70 -12.82 15.94
N ALA A 242 -12.11 -13.51 14.97
CA ALA A 242 -12.05 -14.98 14.97
C ALA A 242 -11.20 -15.57 16.12
N GLY A 243 -10.38 -14.79 16.81
CA GLY A 243 -9.54 -15.28 17.92
C GLY A 243 -8.19 -15.84 17.49
N ILE A 244 -7.85 -15.81 16.20
CA ILE A 244 -6.60 -16.37 15.66
C ILE A 244 -5.45 -15.36 15.82
N VAL A 245 -4.34 -15.83 16.39
CA VAL A 245 -3.12 -15.05 16.58
C VAL A 245 -1.99 -15.78 15.86
N SER A 246 -1.51 -15.20 14.75
CA SER A 246 -0.52 -15.84 13.89
C SER A 246 0.63 -14.93 13.52
N VAL A 247 1.85 -15.48 13.53
CA VAL A 247 3.10 -14.79 13.15
C VAL A 247 3.34 -14.76 11.63
N ALA A 248 2.55 -15.49 10.84
CA ALA A 248 2.66 -15.57 9.39
C ALA A 248 2.29 -14.26 8.69
N LYS A 249 3.20 -13.30 8.64
CA LYS A 249 2.95 -11.95 8.12
C LYS A 249 3.92 -11.55 7.01
N PRO A 250 3.49 -10.74 6.04
CA PRO A 250 4.28 -10.43 4.86
C PRO A 250 5.51 -9.56 5.15
N ILE A 251 5.53 -8.78 6.24
CA ILE A 251 6.67 -7.90 6.59
C ILE A 251 7.17 -8.19 8.02
N PHE A 252 8.47 -7.97 8.25
CA PHE A 252 9.17 -8.31 9.49
C PHE A 252 8.51 -7.74 10.76
N ILE A 253 8.19 -6.45 10.75
CA ILE A 253 7.62 -5.77 11.92
C ILE A 253 6.25 -6.35 12.32
N GLU A 254 5.44 -6.81 11.37
CA GLU A 254 4.15 -7.43 11.66
C GLU A 254 4.31 -8.81 12.32
N SER A 255 5.28 -9.62 11.86
CA SER A 255 5.63 -10.89 12.51
C SER A 255 6.16 -10.66 13.92
N GLN A 256 7.01 -9.65 14.14
CA GLN A 256 7.50 -9.28 15.47
C GLN A 256 6.38 -8.81 16.39
N MET A 257 5.44 -8.01 15.89
CA MET A 257 4.27 -7.59 16.67
C MET A 257 3.40 -8.79 17.07
N ALA A 258 3.19 -9.73 16.14
CA ALA A 258 2.41 -10.94 16.40
C ALA A 258 3.08 -11.86 17.42
N ASP A 259 4.38 -12.09 17.30
CA ASP A 259 5.16 -12.89 18.24
C ASP A 259 5.11 -12.30 19.66
N TYR A 260 5.29 -10.98 19.78
CA TYR A 260 5.12 -10.29 21.06
C TYR A 260 3.69 -10.41 21.61
N SER A 261 2.66 -10.27 20.76
CA SER A 261 1.26 -10.42 21.19
C SER A 261 1.00 -11.82 21.75
N ILE A 262 1.50 -12.88 21.11
CA ILE A 262 1.37 -14.26 21.61
C ILE A 262 1.99 -14.36 23.01
N ALA A 263 3.24 -13.89 23.16
CA ALA A 263 3.96 -13.95 24.42
C ALA A 263 3.28 -13.13 25.53
N LEU A 264 2.70 -11.98 25.19
CA LEU A 264 1.92 -11.16 26.11
C LEU A 264 0.66 -11.92 26.57
N TYR A 265 -0.14 -12.42 25.62
CA TYR A 265 -1.44 -13.04 25.89
C TYR A 265 -1.33 -14.32 26.73
N GLU A 266 -0.24 -15.07 26.56
CA GLU A 266 0.07 -16.25 27.38
C GLU A 266 0.26 -15.89 28.86
N ARG A 267 0.79 -14.71 29.18
CA ARG A 267 1.09 -14.29 30.57
C ARG A 267 0.00 -13.44 31.20
N LEU A 268 -0.93 -12.88 30.42
CA LEU A 268 -1.96 -11.96 30.92
C LEU A 268 -2.84 -12.57 32.01
N GLU A 269 -3.17 -13.86 31.94
CA GLU A 269 -3.96 -14.52 32.99
C GLU A 269 -3.21 -14.54 34.33
N GLN A 270 -1.90 -14.78 34.31
CA GLN A 270 -1.06 -14.76 35.52
C GLN A 270 -0.96 -13.36 36.12
N GLU A 271 -0.89 -12.33 35.26
CA GLU A 271 -0.79 -10.94 35.68
C GLU A 271 -2.12 -10.39 36.22
N THR A 272 -3.25 -10.80 35.63
CA THR A 272 -4.56 -10.16 35.84
C THR A 272 -5.54 -11.01 36.65
N GLY A 273 -5.39 -12.34 36.64
CA GLY A 273 -6.40 -13.28 37.13
C GLY A 273 -7.61 -13.43 36.20
N VAL A 274 -7.63 -12.77 35.05
CA VAL A 274 -8.69 -12.89 34.04
C VAL A 274 -8.32 -14.03 33.09
N LYS A 275 -9.20 -15.03 32.96
CA LYS A 275 -9.01 -16.15 32.02
C LYS A 275 -9.08 -15.66 30.59
N THR A 276 -8.05 -15.90 29.80
CA THR A 276 -7.95 -15.39 28.42
C THR A 276 -8.36 -16.40 27.35
N ALA A 277 -8.64 -17.64 27.78
CA ALA A 277 -8.84 -18.81 26.91
C ALA A 277 -7.70 -18.99 25.90
N PHE A 278 -6.46 -18.64 26.30
CA PHE A 278 -5.28 -18.84 25.48
C PHE A 278 -5.01 -20.33 25.29
N VAL A 279 -4.95 -20.75 24.03
CA VAL A 279 -4.59 -22.12 23.64
C VAL A 279 -3.55 -22.04 22.54
N ARG A 280 -2.38 -22.64 22.79
CA ARG A 280 -1.33 -22.79 21.78
C ARG A 280 -1.69 -23.94 20.83
N THR A 281 -2.48 -23.62 19.83
CA THR A 281 -2.95 -24.57 18.81
C THR A 281 -1.91 -24.83 17.73
N GLY A 282 -1.03 -23.87 17.49
CA GLY A 282 -0.30 -23.76 16.24
C GLY A 282 -1.23 -23.41 15.06
N SER A 283 -0.63 -23.25 13.88
CA SER A 283 -1.36 -23.06 12.62
C SER A 283 -0.70 -23.75 11.42
N LEU A 284 -1.51 -23.99 10.39
CA LEU A 284 -1.16 -24.64 9.13
C LEU A 284 -1.54 -23.73 7.97
N CYS A 285 -0.57 -23.03 7.37
CA CYS A 285 -0.77 -22.31 6.12
C CYS A 285 -0.62 -23.28 4.95
N LEU A 286 -1.70 -23.55 4.24
CA LEU A 286 -1.73 -24.56 3.17
C LEU A 286 -1.26 -23.98 1.82
N ALA A 287 -0.72 -24.84 0.97
CA ALA A 287 -0.40 -24.53 -0.42
C ALA A 287 -1.04 -25.55 -1.37
N GLN A 288 -1.97 -25.10 -2.20
CA GLN A 288 -2.62 -25.92 -3.23
C GLN A 288 -1.79 -25.98 -4.53
N ASN A 289 -0.80 -25.11 -4.67
CA ASN A 289 0.08 -25.06 -5.83
C ASN A 289 1.54 -24.74 -5.44
N GLN A 290 2.45 -24.97 -6.38
CA GLN A 290 3.88 -24.82 -6.16
C GLN A 290 4.27 -23.36 -5.82
N ASP A 291 3.68 -22.38 -6.49
CA ASP A 291 4.01 -20.97 -6.28
C ASP A 291 3.58 -20.47 -4.89
N ARG A 292 2.43 -20.94 -4.40
CA ARG A 292 2.03 -20.71 -3.00
C ARG A 292 3.02 -21.33 -2.04
N PHE A 293 3.47 -22.56 -2.31
CA PHE A 293 4.44 -23.23 -1.44
C PHE A 293 5.79 -22.50 -1.44
N LEU A 294 6.24 -21.98 -2.58
CA LEU A 294 7.41 -21.11 -2.68
C LEU A 294 7.25 -19.83 -1.86
N SER A 295 6.08 -19.18 -1.94
CA SER A 295 5.76 -18.00 -1.12
C SER A 295 5.84 -18.32 0.38
N LEU A 296 5.33 -19.48 0.81
CA LEU A 296 5.39 -19.92 2.20
C LEU A 296 6.82 -20.26 2.64
N LYS A 297 7.65 -20.86 1.78
CA LYS A 297 9.08 -21.09 2.09
C LYS A 297 9.86 -19.79 2.26
N ARG A 298 9.57 -18.76 1.44
CA ARG A 298 10.15 -17.42 1.62
C ARG A 298 9.72 -16.79 2.95
N LEU A 299 8.47 -16.98 3.34
CA LEU A 299 7.99 -16.55 4.65
C LEU A 299 8.72 -17.30 5.78
N ALA A 300 8.89 -18.62 5.65
CA ALA A 300 9.62 -19.44 6.62
C ALA A 300 11.07 -18.95 6.80
N SER A 301 11.78 -18.66 5.70
CA SER A 301 13.14 -18.10 5.76
C SER A 301 13.17 -16.77 6.53
N ARG A 302 12.19 -15.88 6.32
CA ARG A 302 12.08 -14.62 7.09
C ARG A 302 11.75 -14.83 8.56
N LEU A 303 10.88 -15.78 8.89
CA LEU A 303 10.58 -16.12 10.29
C LEU A 303 11.80 -16.70 11.01
N ASN A 304 12.61 -17.49 10.31
CA ASN A 304 13.88 -17.99 10.85
C ASN A 304 14.86 -16.85 11.16
N VAL A 305 14.86 -15.76 10.38
CA VAL A 305 15.66 -14.55 10.70
C VAL A 305 15.26 -13.94 12.04
N LEU A 306 13.97 -14.01 12.38
CA LEU A 306 13.44 -13.53 13.66
C LEU A 306 13.59 -14.56 14.80
N GLY A 307 14.13 -15.75 14.53
CA GLY A 307 14.18 -16.85 15.50
C GLY A 307 12.81 -17.48 15.80
N ILE A 308 11.80 -17.25 14.96
CA ILE A 308 10.45 -17.77 15.14
C ILE A 308 10.36 -19.17 14.53
N ALA A 309 10.00 -20.15 15.35
CA ALA A 309 9.92 -21.55 14.93
C ALA A 309 8.84 -21.79 13.87
N CYS A 310 9.23 -22.35 12.72
CA CYS A 310 8.33 -22.71 11.65
C CYS A 310 8.88 -23.90 10.84
N ASN A 311 8.01 -24.70 10.22
CA ASN A 311 8.41 -25.87 9.46
C ASN A 311 7.63 -25.98 8.15
N ALA A 312 8.32 -26.03 7.01
CA ALA A 312 7.68 -26.43 5.76
C ALA A 312 7.48 -27.95 5.77
N ILE A 313 6.24 -28.40 5.67
CA ILE A 313 5.85 -29.81 5.82
C ILE A 313 5.13 -30.35 4.59
N LYS A 314 5.15 -31.68 4.43
CA LYS A 314 4.47 -32.38 3.34
C LYS A 314 2.98 -32.62 3.67
N PRO A 315 2.13 -32.87 2.66
CA PRO A 315 0.70 -33.11 2.87
C PRO A 315 0.38 -34.24 3.87
N LYS A 316 1.16 -35.32 3.90
CA LYS A 316 0.99 -36.43 4.87
C LYS A 316 1.23 -36.03 6.32
N GLU A 317 2.00 -34.98 6.56
CA GLU A 317 2.24 -34.45 7.91
C GLU A 317 1.08 -33.54 8.34
N VAL A 318 0.46 -32.84 7.39
CA VAL A 318 -0.78 -32.07 7.61
C VAL A 318 -1.88 -32.98 8.15
N SER A 319 -2.12 -34.14 7.54
CA SER A 319 -3.17 -35.07 7.99
C SER A 319 -2.90 -35.68 9.38
N LYS A 320 -1.63 -35.75 9.82
CA LYS A 320 -1.28 -36.19 11.17
C LYS A 320 -1.60 -35.12 12.21
N LEU A 321 -1.40 -33.85 11.87
CA LEU A 321 -1.67 -32.70 12.74
C LEU A 321 -3.16 -32.32 12.75
N HIS A 322 -3.84 -32.48 11.61
CA HIS A 322 -5.25 -32.13 11.45
C HIS A 322 -5.99 -33.20 10.61
N PRO A 323 -6.58 -34.23 11.25
CA PRO A 323 -7.15 -35.39 10.54
C PRO A 323 -8.30 -35.08 9.59
N MET A 324 -9.07 -34.01 9.83
CA MET A 324 -10.21 -33.62 8.98
C MET A 324 -9.81 -32.86 7.70
N VAL A 325 -8.56 -32.43 7.57
CA VAL A 325 -8.12 -31.69 6.37
C VAL A 325 -7.98 -32.67 5.21
N ASN A 326 -8.72 -32.43 4.14
CA ASN A 326 -8.47 -33.05 2.85
C ASN A 326 -7.10 -32.56 2.34
N ILE A 327 -6.19 -33.47 2.02
CA ILE A 327 -4.81 -33.17 1.62
C ILE A 327 -4.49 -33.52 0.16
N HIS A 328 -5.46 -34.08 -0.59
CA HIS A 328 -5.19 -34.69 -1.89
C HIS A 328 -4.74 -33.69 -2.97
N ASP A 329 -5.17 -32.44 -2.83
CA ASP A 329 -4.85 -31.31 -3.72
C ASP A 329 -3.68 -30.45 -3.20
N LEU A 330 -3.07 -30.81 -2.07
CA LEU A 330 -2.00 -30.01 -1.47
C LEU A 330 -0.62 -30.39 -2.00
N VAL A 331 0.19 -29.37 -2.25
CA VAL A 331 1.62 -29.52 -2.52
C VAL A 331 2.42 -29.55 -1.21
N GLY A 332 1.99 -28.80 -0.21
CA GLY A 332 2.63 -28.71 1.10
C GLY A 332 1.95 -27.70 2.01
N ALA A 333 2.56 -27.44 3.17
CA ALA A 333 2.10 -26.41 4.11
C ALA A 333 3.28 -25.81 4.90
N LEU A 334 3.05 -24.66 5.52
CA LEU A 334 3.91 -24.12 6.57
C LEU A 334 3.21 -24.32 7.92
N HIS A 335 3.88 -25.04 8.83
CA HIS A 335 3.43 -25.27 10.19
C HIS A 335 4.10 -24.31 11.17
N LEU A 336 3.29 -23.63 11.98
CA LEU A 336 3.69 -22.62 12.94
C LEU A 336 3.22 -23.04 14.33
N PRO A 337 4.03 -23.81 15.09
CA PRO A 337 3.60 -24.39 16.37
C PRO A 337 3.39 -23.35 17.48
N GLY A 338 3.97 -22.16 17.35
CA GLY A 338 3.84 -21.07 18.32
C GLY A 338 2.52 -20.30 18.23
N ASP A 339 1.80 -20.42 17.11
CA ASP A 339 0.54 -19.71 16.90
C ASP A 339 -0.53 -20.15 17.90
N ALA A 340 -1.51 -19.27 18.15
CA ALA A 340 -2.48 -19.46 19.21
C ALA A 340 -3.89 -19.05 18.82
N VAL A 341 -4.86 -19.58 19.56
CA VAL A 341 -6.24 -19.10 19.60
C VAL A 341 -6.51 -18.52 20.99
N VAL A 342 -7.18 -17.38 21.04
CA VAL A 342 -7.55 -16.69 22.29
C VAL A 342 -9.00 -16.21 22.22
N SER A 343 -9.58 -15.85 23.36
CA SER A 343 -10.86 -15.13 23.40
C SER A 343 -10.61 -13.62 23.24
N PRO A 344 -11.08 -12.98 22.14
CA PRO A 344 -10.80 -11.56 21.92
C PRO A 344 -11.36 -10.64 23.01
N ALA A 345 -12.57 -10.94 23.50
CA ALA A 345 -13.23 -10.16 24.54
C ALA A 345 -12.47 -10.26 25.87
N ASP A 346 -12.01 -11.47 26.23
CA ASP A 346 -11.33 -11.69 27.49
C ASP A 346 -9.91 -11.11 27.50
N ILE A 347 -9.18 -11.20 26.38
CA ILE A 347 -7.88 -10.52 26.24
C ILE A 347 -8.05 -9.01 26.39
N ASN A 348 -9.04 -8.42 25.73
CA ASN A 348 -9.32 -6.98 25.84
C ASN A 348 -9.64 -6.59 27.29
N HIS A 349 -10.45 -7.40 27.97
CA HIS A 349 -10.79 -7.17 29.36
C HIS A 349 -9.56 -7.33 30.28
N ALA A 350 -8.72 -8.35 30.07
CA ALA A 350 -7.49 -8.54 30.81
C ALA A 350 -6.54 -7.34 30.66
N LEU A 351 -6.35 -6.83 29.45
CA LEU A 351 -5.56 -5.61 29.22
C LEU A 351 -6.15 -4.39 29.92
N ALA A 352 -7.48 -4.21 29.87
CA ALA A 352 -8.14 -3.12 30.58
C ALA A 352 -7.95 -3.22 32.11
N VAL A 353 -8.06 -4.42 32.68
CA VAL A 353 -7.80 -4.67 34.11
C VAL A 353 -6.33 -4.38 34.45
N ALA A 354 -5.39 -4.85 33.63
CA ALA A 354 -3.97 -4.58 33.82
C ALA A 354 -3.68 -3.07 33.78
N ALA A 355 -4.21 -2.37 32.78
CA ALA A 355 -4.09 -0.91 32.65
C ALA A 355 -4.68 -0.19 33.88
N ALA A 356 -5.88 -0.57 34.32
CA ALA A 356 -6.53 0.03 35.49
C ALA A 356 -5.74 -0.20 36.78
N ARG A 357 -5.11 -1.38 36.97
CA ARG A 357 -4.21 -1.65 38.11
C ARG A 357 -2.98 -0.74 38.12
N HIS A 358 -2.55 -0.26 36.95
CA HIS A 358 -1.49 0.73 36.81
C HIS A 358 -2.00 2.18 36.84
N GLY A 359 -3.27 2.42 37.22
CA GLY A 359 -3.82 3.76 37.45
C GLY A 359 -4.48 4.41 36.24
N VAL A 360 -4.69 3.68 35.13
CA VAL A 360 -5.47 4.19 33.99
C VAL A 360 -6.94 4.35 34.38
N GLN A 361 -7.52 5.51 34.09
CA GLN A 361 -8.95 5.76 34.24
C GLN A 361 -9.69 5.36 32.96
N ILE A 362 -10.65 4.45 33.07
CA ILE A 362 -11.40 3.93 31.93
C ILE A 362 -12.86 4.38 32.06
N HIS A 363 -13.36 5.10 31.06
CA HIS A 363 -14.75 5.57 31.01
C HIS A 363 -15.46 5.04 29.76
N GLU A 364 -16.36 4.07 29.98
CA GLU A 364 -17.35 3.63 29.00
C GLU A 364 -18.46 4.67 28.81
N ARG A 365 -19.27 4.51 27.76
CA ARG A 365 -20.39 5.40 27.43
C ARG A 365 -20.00 6.88 27.40
N THR A 366 -18.82 7.17 26.86
CA THR A 366 -18.27 8.53 26.74
C THR A 366 -17.73 8.70 25.33
N SER A 367 -18.42 9.53 24.54
CA SER A 367 -18.10 9.73 23.13
C SER A 367 -17.17 10.90 22.95
N VAL A 368 -16.09 10.71 22.18
CA VAL A 368 -15.22 11.81 21.75
C VAL A 368 -15.83 12.46 20.51
N ASN A 369 -16.06 13.77 20.56
CA ASN A 369 -16.65 14.52 19.46
C ASN A 369 -15.56 15.05 18.51
N HIS A 370 -14.54 15.69 19.07
CA HIS A 370 -13.41 16.25 18.33
C HIS A 370 -12.23 16.58 19.28
N VAL A 371 -11.05 16.72 18.69
CA VAL A 371 -9.82 17.17 19.38
C VAL A 371 -9.64 18.66 19.16
N LEU A 372 -9.33 19.39 20.24
CA LEU A 372 -9.02 20.81 20.25
C LEU A 372 -7.51 21.02 20.10
N VAL A 373 -7.12 21.98 19.26
CA VAL A 373 -5.72 22.21 18.87
C VAL A 373 -5.34 23.67 19.09
N GLU A 374 -4.22 23.91 19.76
CA GLU A 374 -3.67 25.25 19.96
C GLU A 374 -2.23 25.30 19.43
N LYS A 375 -1.94 26.27 18.55
CA LYS A 375 -0.62 26.45 17.92
C LYS A 375 -0.05 25.17 17.28
N GLY A 376 -0.92 24.30 16.75
CA GLY A 376 -0.52 23.05 16.11
C GLY A 376 -0.28 21.88 17.08
N HIS A 377 -0.57 22.04 18.38
CA HIS A 377 -0.48 21.00 19.39
C HIS A 377 -1.86 20.61 19.90
N VAL A 378 -2.05 19.34 20.26
CA VAL A 378 -3.23 18.91 21.04
C VAL A 378 -3.29 19.73 22.33
N LYS A 379 -4.47 20.25 22.64
CA LYS A 379 -4.76 21.01 23.86
C LYS A 379 -5.76 20.31 24.76
N ALA A 380 -6.81 19.75 24.15
CA ALA A 380 -7.89 19.14 24.89
C ALA A 380 -8.74 18.22 23.99
N VAL A 381 -9.58 17.41 24.61
CA VAL A 381 -10.56 16.55 23.94
C VAL A 381 -11.96 16.94 24.37
N ALA A 382 -12.82 17.27 23.41
CA ALA A 382 -14.22 17.55 23.66
C ALA A 382 -15.04 16.25 23.60
N THR A 383 -15.77 15.96 24.66
CA THR A 383 -16.64 14.78 24.77
C THR A 383 -18.11 15.19 24.91
N ASP A 384 -19.02 14.22 24.88
CA ASP A 384 -20.43 14.41 25.22
C ASP A 384 -20.68 14.72 26.71
N ARG A 385 -19.64 14.58 27.55
CA ARG A 385 -19.71 14.74 29.02
C ARG A 385 -18.82 15.86 29.57
N GLY A 386 -18.23 16.67 28.69
CA GLY A 386 -17.33 17.77 29.05
C GLY A 386 -16.00 17.72 28.30
N VAL A 387 -15.10 18.64 28.65
CA VAL A 387 -13.78 18.76 28.03
C VAL A 387 -12.73 18.22 29.00
N ILE A 388 -11.74 17.50 28.48
CA ILE A 388 -10.56 17.06 29.22
C ILE A 388 -9.34 17.74 28.59
N GLU A 389 -8.62 18.57 29.33
CA GLU A 389 -7.35 19.14 28.88
C GLU A 389 -6.28 18.05 28.82
N CYS A 390 -5.50 18.01 27.75
CA CYS A 390 -4.44 17.02 27.58
C CYS A 390 -3.35 17.42 26.59
N GLU A 391 -2.16 16.85 26.79
CA GLU A 391 -0.99 17.04 25.91
C GLU A 391 -0.99 16.07 24.73
N TYR A 392 -1.50 14.85 24.95
CA TYR A 392 -1.49 13.77 23.98
C TYR A 392 -2.88 13.20 23.74
N PHE A 393 -3.19 12.92 22.48
CA PHE A 393 -4.39 12.22 22.07
C PHE A 393 -4.02 11.00 21.22
N VAL A 394 -4.63 9.84 21.50
CA VAL A 394 -4.42 8.63 20.71
C VAL A 394 -5.74 8.16 20.09
N ASN A 395 -5.85 8.23 18.77
CA ASN A 395 -6.99 7.73 18.02
C ASN A 395 -6.85 6.21 17.79
N CYS A 396 -7.51 5.43 18.64
CA CYS A 396 -7.66 3.98 18.54
C CYS A 396 -9.11 3.59 18.19
N ALA A 397 -9.87 4.47 17.55
CA ALA A 397 -11.32 4.36 17.36
C ALA A 397 -11.74 3.35 16.26
N GLY A 398 -10.90 2.35 15.94
CA GLY A 398 -11.22 1.31 14.96
C GLY A 398 -11.71 1.86 13.62
N GLN A 399 -12.87 1.39 13.16
CA GLN A 399 -13.49 1.87 11.92
C GLN A 399 -13.88 3.36 11.95
N TRP A 400 -14.12 3.94 13.14
CA TRP A 400 -14.52 5.34 13.32
C TRP A 400 -13.33 6.31 13.34
N ALA A 401 -12.10 5.80 13.28
CA ALA A 401 -10.91 6.64 13.34
C ALA A 401 -10.82 7.63 12.17
N TYR A 402 -11.36 7.26 10.99
CA TYR A 402 -11.48 8.18 9.85
C TYR A 402 -12.39 9.37 10.20
N GLU A 403 -13.63 9.10 10.63
CA GLU A 403 -14.61 10.15 10.96
C GLU A 403 -14.11 11.07 12.06
N LEU A 404 -13.49 10.50 13.10
CA LEU A 404 -12.94 11.27 14.21
C LEU A 404 -11.77 12.17 13.78
N GLY A 405 -10.92 11.69 12.87
CA GLY A 405 -9.89 12.53 12.25
C GLY A 405 -10.48 13.68 11.45
N GLN A 406 -11.58 13.44 10.74
CA GLN A 406 -12.27 14.47 9.94
C GLN A 406 -13.09 15.47 10.78
N SER A 407 -13.59 15.07 11.96
CA SER A 407 -14.37 15.94 12.86
C SER A 407 -13.53 16.82 13.77
N SER A 408 -12.24 16.51 13.91
CA SER A 408 -11.28 17.27 14.72
C SER A 408 -11.14 18.73 14.25
N GLU A 409 -10.83 19.66 15.17
CA GLU A 409 -10.73 21.10 14.87
C GLU A 409 -9.75 21.36 13.71
N VAL A 410 -8.59 20.71 13.78
CA VAL A 410 -7.70 20.53 12.63
C VAL A 410 -7.95 19.12 12.08
N LYS A 411 -8.31 19.05 10.80
CA LYS A 411 -8.57 17.77 10.13
C LYS A 411 -7.32 16.91 10.10
N VAL A 412 -7.46 15.68 10.56
CA VAL A 412 -6.42 14.64 10.53
C VAL A 412 -6.78 13.59 9.48
N SER A 413 -5.79 13.25 8.66
CA SER A 413 -5.87 12.26 7.59
C SER A 413 -5.62 10.86 8.16
N VAL A 414 -6.66 10.03 8.26
CA VAL A 414 -6.57 8.63 8.73
C VAL A 414 -7.12 7.70 7.64
N PRO A 415 -6.30 7.27 6.66
CA PRO A 415 -6.79 6.59 5.46
C PRO A 415 -7.19 5.15 5.75
N LEU A 416 -8.47 4.93 6.10
CA LEU A 416 -9.07 3.61 6.22
C LEU A 416 -10.53 3.60 5.77
N HIS A 417 -11.05 2.42 5.44
CA HIS A 417 -12.44 2.22 5.03
C HIS A 417 -13.01 0.93 5.60
N GLY A 418 -14.30 0.94 5.95
CA GLY A 418 -15.03 -0.25 6.40
C GLY A 418 -15.40 -1.18 5.23
N CYS A 419 -15.42 -2.48 5.48
CA CYS A 419 -15.89 -3.50 4.55
C CYS A 419 -16.55 -4.65 5.35
N GLU A 420 -17.54 -5.30 4.76
CA GLU A 420 -18.17 -6.48 5.33
C GLU A 420 -17.16 -7.64 5.39
N HIS A 421 -17.26 -8.45 6.44
CA HIS A 421 -16.44 -9.63 6.68
C HIS A 421 -17.30 -10.75 7.26
N PHE A 422 -17.12 -11.95 6.72
CA PHE A 422 -18.00 -13.09 7.00
C PHE A 422 -17.26 -14.24 7.68
N TYR A 423 -17.94 -14.87 8.64
CA TYR A 423 -17.54 -16.19 9.14
C TYR A 423 -18.73 -17.01 9.62
N LEU A 424 -18.63 -18.32 9.40
CA LEU A 424 -19.59 -19.33 9.80
C LEU A 424 -19.22 -19.91 11.17
N LEU A 425 -20.23 -20.15 11.99
CA LEU A 425 -20.16 -20.91 13.23
C LEU A 425 -21.02 -22.16 13.09
N THR A 426 -20.50 -23.32 13.47
CA THR A 426 -21.26 -24.57 13.52
C THR A 426 -21.68 -24.93 14.94
N LYS A 427 -22.68 -25.80 15.07
CA LYS A 427 -22.93 -26.52 16.32
C LYS A 427 -21.79 -27.50 16.62
N PRO A 428 -21.68 -28.03 17.85
CA PRO A 428 -20.69 -29.04 18.20
C PRO A 428 -20.71 -30.23 17.25
N LEU A 429 -19.52 -30.70 16.85
CA LEU A 429 -19.38 -31.91 16.04
C LEU A 429 -19.77 -33.14 16.87
N GLN A 430 -20.23 -34.21 16.20
CA GLN A 430 -20.47 -35.51 16.86
C GLN A 430 -19.19 -36.04 17.51
N GLU A 431 -18.07 -35.90 16.81
CA GLU A 431 -16.72 -36.17 17.31
C GLU A 431 -15.91 -34.87 17.28
N PRO A 432 -15.83 -34.13 18.40
CA PRO A 432 -15.08 -32.88 18.46
C PRO A 432 -13.58 -33.08 18.25
N LEU A 433 -12.97 -32.16 17.50
CA LEU A 433 -11.51 -32.04 17.44
C LEU A 433 -10.95 -31.63 18.80
N GLN A 434 -9.70 -32.03 19.06
CA GLN A 434 -8.98 -31.59 20.26
C GLN A 434 -8.83 -30.06 20.23
N PRO A 435 -8.97 -29.35 21.37
CA PRO A 435 -8.81 -27.90 21.41
C PRO A 435 -7.44 -27.40 20.94
N THR A 436 -6.41 -28.25 21.02
CA THR A 436 -5.04 -27.99 20.56
C THR A 436 -4.83 -28.27 19.07
N THR A 437 -5.87 -28.68 18.32
CA THR A 437 -5.76 -28.93 16.89
C THR A 437 -5.40 -27.62 16.16
N PRO A 438 -4.39 -27.61 15.27
CA PRO A 438 -3.93 -26.38 14.63
C PRO A 438 -5.01 -25.65 13.82
N VAL A 439 -4.93 -24.33 13.80
CA VAL A 439 -5.72 -23.49 12.89
C VAL A 439 -5.33 -23.79 11.45
N VAL A 440 -6.29 -23.89 10.54
CA VAL A 440 -6.03 -24.06 9.11
C VAL A 440 -6.20 -22.74 8.40
N MET A 441 -5.21 -22.34 7.61
CA MET A 441 -5.24 -21.14 6.76
C MET A 441 -5.08 -21.59 5.31
N ASP A 442 -6.18 -21.71 4.58
CA ASP A 442 -6.20 -22.06 3.16
C ASP A 442 -6.34 -20.79 2.32
N MET A 443 -5.21 -20.13 2.05
CA MET A 443 -5.19 -18.85 1.32
C MET A 443 -5.67 -19.01 -0.13
N ASP A 444 -5.39 -20.15 -0.76
CA ASP A 444 -5.82 -20.42 -2.13
C ASP A 444 -7.34 -20.68 -2.19
N GLY A 445 -7.89 -21.36 -1.18
CA GLY A 445 -9.33 -21.52 -0.95
C GLY A 445 -10.01 -20.28 -0.36
N ARG A 446 -9.22 -19.26 -0.01
CA ARG A 446 -9.63 -17.99 0.59
C ARG A 446 -10.30 -18.09 1.97
N ILE A 447 -10.00 -19.13 2.75
CA ILE A 447 -10.64 -19.41 4.04
C ILE A 447 -9.64 -19.65 5.18
N TYR A 448 -10.09 -19.47 6.40
CA TYR A 448 -9.42 -19.89 7.63
C TYR A 448 -10.40 -20.67 8.50
N ILE A 449 -9.91 -21.66 9.24
CA ILE A 449 -10.72 -22.61 9.99
C ILE A 449 -10.08 -22.88 11.35
N ARG A 450 -10.88 -22.89 12.41
CA ARG A 450 -10.44 -23.36 13.73
C ARG A 450 -11.57 -24.04 14.49
N THR A 451 -11.22 -24.76 15.54
CA THR A 451 -12.19 -25.27 16.52
C THR A 451 -12.87 -24.13 17.27
N TRP A 452 -14.19 -24.22 17.51
CA TRP A 452 -14.97 -23.25 18.28
C TRP A 452 -16.08 -23.94 19.08
N LEU A 453 -15.98 -23.95 20.41
CA LEU A 453 -16.97 -24.54 21.33
C LEU A 453 -17.41 -25.97 20.97
N GLY A 454 -16.44 -26.83 20.59
CA GLY A 454 -16.68 -28.20 20.13
C GLY A 454 -17.15 -28.32 18.68
N GLY A 455 -17.49 -27.20 18.02
CA GLY A 455 -17.75 -27.05 16.60
C GLY A 455 -16.57 -26.42 15.85
N ILE A 456 -16.87 -25.75 14.74
CA ILE A 456 -15.91 -25.07 13.87
C ILE A 456 -16.32 -23.60 13.67
N LEU A 457 -15.31 -22.73 13.62
CA LEU A 457 -15.42 -21.38 13.07
C LEU A 457 -14.65 -21.35 11.75
N SER A 458 -15.31 -20.92 10.67
CA SER A 458 -14.67 -20.73 9.36
C SER A 458 -15.03 -19.40 8.75
N GLY A 459 -14.06 -18.53 8.50
CA GLY A 459 -14.24 -17.27 7.76
C GLY A 459 -13.29 -17.18 6.58
N GLY A 460 -13.36 -16.08 5.83
CA GLY A 460 -12.54 -15.94 4.65
C GLY A 460 -12.52 -14.53 4.07
N PHE A 461 -11.77 -14.37 2.97
CA PHE A 461 -11.65 -13.11 2.25
C PHE A 461 -12.17 -13.27 0.82
N GLU A 462 -13.42 -12.84 0.57
CA GLU A 462 -14.05 -12.97 -0.75
C GLU A 462 -13.32 -12.21 -1.87
N LYS A 463 -13.65 -12.55 -3.12
CA LYS A 463 -13.15 -11.84 -4.31
C LYS A 463 -13.85 -10.51 -4.56
N ASN A 464 -15.09 -10.38 -4.12
CA ASN A 464 -15.98 -9.25 -4.42
C ASN A 464 -16.42 -8.55 -3.12
N PRO A 465 -15.49 -7.97 -2.34
CA PRO A 465 -15.78 -7.38 -1.03
C PRO A 465 -16.89 -6.32 -1.08
N LYS A 466 -17.55 -6.07 0.06
CA LYS A 466 -18.64 -5.09 0.18
C LYS A 466 -18.23 -3.92 1.07
N PRO A 467 -17.90 -2.73 0.51
CA PRO A 467 -17.54 -1.55 1.28
C PRO A 467 -18.73 -1.06 2.11
N ILE A 468 -18.45 -0.64 3.34
CA ILE A 468 -19.47 -0.17 4.28
C ILE A 468 -19.40 1.35 4.38
N PHE A 469 -20.57 1.98 4.29
CA PHE A 469 -20.72 3.41 4.52
C PHE A 469 -21.07 3.66 5.99
N THR A 470 -20.18 4.36 6.69
CA THR A 470 -20.40 4.90 8.04
C THR A 470 -21.25 6.18 8.04
N GLU A 471 -21.72 6.64 6.88
CA GLU A 471 -22.47 7.90 6.75
C GLU A 471 -23.79 7.84 7.54
N GLY A 472 -23.86 8.65 8.61
CA GLY A 472 -25.11 8.98 9.29
C GLY A 472 -25.57 8.03 10.39
N ARG A 473 -24.73 7.10 10.87
CA ARG A 473 -25.10 6.24 12.02
C ARG A 473 -24.09 6.38 13.17
N ASN A 474 -24.44 7.20 14.17
CA ASN A 474 -23.82 7.14 15.49
C ASN A 474 -24.23 5.83 16.18
N GLN A 475 -23.59 4.73 15.79
CA GLN A 475 -23.69 3.47 16.51
C GLN A 475 -22.68 3.51 17.64
N LEU A 476 -23.16 3.53 18.89
CA LEU A 476 -22.31 3.41 20.08
C LEU A 476 -21.53 2.09 20.09
N GLU A 477 -22.11 1.02 19.50
CA GLU A 477 -21.51 -0.31 19.40
C GLU A 477 -21.74 -0.88 18.00
N ILE A 478 -20.79 -1.68 17.47
CA ILE A 478 -21.01 -2.40 16.22
C ILE A 478 -22.10 -3.45 16.43
N GLN A 479 -23.08 -3.52 15.53
CA GLN A 479 -24.05 -4.63 15.49
C GLN A 479 -23.72 -5.56 14.32
N ASN A 480 -24.10 -6.83 14.43
CA ASN A 480 -24.02 -7.76 13.30
C ASN A 480 -24.89 -7.23 12.17
N MET A 481 -24.36 -7.30 10.95
CA MET A 481 -25.10 -6.99 9.75
C MET A 481 -25.92 -8.20 9.31
N GLN A 482 -26.81 -8.00 8.34
CA GLN A 482 -27.65 -9.09 7.83
C GLN A 482 -26.77 -10.19 7.21
N GLU A 483 -27.14 -11.44 7.47
CA GLU A 483 -26.53 -12.60 6.83
C GLU A 483 -26.70 -12.53 5.29
N ASP A 484 -25.68 -12.98 4.56
CA ASP A 484 -25.71 -13.07 3.10
C ASP A 484 -25.11 -14.42 2.66
N TRP A 485 -26.00 -15.39 2.48
CA TRP A 485 -25.63 -16.77 2.16
C TRP A 485 -25.12 -16.95 0.74
N ASP A 486 -25.69 -16.20 -0.22
CA ASP A 486 -25.25 -16.25 -1.62
C ASP A 486 -23.84 -15.70 -1.76
N HIS A 487 -23.52 -14.64 -1.03
CA HIS A 487 -22.18 -14.07 -0.98
C HIS A 487 -21.18 -14.98 -0.25
N PHE A 488 -21.62 -15.70 0.79
CA PHE A 488 -20.77 -16.64 1.55
C PHE A 488 -20.56 -17.99 0.84
N GLU A 489 -21.42 -18.38 -0.10
CA GLU A 489 -21.40 -19.68 -0.78
C GLU A 489 -20.02 -20.10 -1.29
N PRO A 490 -19.21 -19.25 -1.96
CA PRO A 490 -17.92 -19.69 -2.47
C PRO A 490 -16.94 -20.12 -1.36
N MET A 491 -17.02 -19.46 -0.21
CA MET A 491 -16.21 -19.80 0.97
C MET A 491 -16.73 -21.08 1.65
N LEU A 492 -18.06 -21.27 1.70
CA LEU A 492 -18.65 -22.53 2.16
C LEU A 492 -18.24 -23.71 1.26
N SER A 493 -18.29 -23.54 -0.05
CA SER A 493 -17.81 -24.51 -1.04
C SER A 493 -16.31 -24.82 -0.88
N ALA A 494 -15.49 -23.81 -0.58
CA ALA A 494 -14.08 -24.02 -0.24
C ALA A 494 -13.89 -24.78 1.10
N LEU A 495 -14.71 -24.47 2.11
CA LEU A 495 -14.70 -25.16 3.40
C LEU A 495 -15.03 -26.64 3.24
N LEU A 496 -16.11 -26.97 2.52
CA LEU A 496 -16.52 -28.36 2.28
C LEU A 496 -15.50 -29.12 1.42
N ARG A 497 -14.80 -28.45 0.50
CA ARG A 497 -13.67 -29.07 -0.22
C ARG A 497 -12.51 -29.42 0.72
N ARG A 498 -12.20 -28.50 1.65
CA ARG A 498 -11.07 -28.64 2.58
C ARG A 498 -11.38 -29.57 3.75
N MET A 499 -12.62 -29.64 4.21
CA MET A 499 -13.11 -30.53 5.28
C MET A 499 -14.47 -31.16 4.89
N PRO A 500 -14.48 -32.18 4.01
CA PRO A 500 -15.72 -32.78 3.48
C PRO A 500 -16.66 -33.34 4.55
N ASN A 501 -16.13 -33.82 5.67
CA ASN A 501 -16.92 -34.39 6.77
C ASN A 501 -17.83 -33.35 7.47
N LEU A 502 -17.74 -32.07 7.11
CA LEU A 502 -18.63 -31.01 7.60
C LEU A 502 -19.95 -30.92 6.83
N GLU A 503 -20.16 -31.66 5.74
CA GLU A 503 -21.39 -31.60 4.93
C GLU A 503 -22.67 -31.87 5.73
N SER A 504 -22.61 -32.78 6.71
CA SER A 504 -23.75 -33.08 7.59
C SER A 504 -23.80 -32.23 8.86
N CYS A 505 -22.91 -31.25 9.02
CA CYS A 505 -22.83 -30.44 10.23
C CYS A 505 -23.92 -29.37 10.26
N GLU A 506 -24.57 -29.20 11.42
CA GLU A 506 -25.54 -28.14 11.60
C GLU A 506 -24.85 -26.79 11.81
N ILE A 507 -25.30 -25.79 11.07
CA ILE A 507 -24.87 -24.40 11.22
C ILE A 507 -25.50 -23.82 12.49
N HIS A 508 -24.70 -23.10 13.28
CA HIS A 508 -25.18 -22.29 14.39
C HIS A 508 -25.57 -20.89 13.93
N GLN A 509 -24.69 -20.21 13.19
CA GLN A 509 -24.89 -18.84 12.74
C GLN A 509 -23.93 -18.50 11.58
N LEU A 510 -24.38 -17.65 10.64
CA LEU A 510 -23.48 -16.89 9.78
C LEU A 510 -23.30 -15.49 10.35
N VAL A 511 -22.07 -15.07 10.62
CA VAL A 511 -21.78 -13.74 11.12
C VAL A 511 -21.32 -12.86 9.97
N ASN A 512 -22.00 -11.73 9.81
CA ASN A 512 -21.56 -10.63 8.95
C ASN A 512 -21.20 -9.42 9.85
N CYS A 513 -19.95 -8.95 9.76
CA CYS A 513 -19.43 -7.88 10.62
C CYS A 513 -18.58 -6.87 9.86
N PRO A 514 -18.52 -5.60 10.31
CA PRO A 514 -17.65 -4.60 9.73
C PRO A 514 -16.19 -4.78 10.17
N GLU A 515 -15.28 -4.63 9.22
CA GLU A 515 -13.85 -4.54 9.46
C GLU A 515 -13.23 -3.39 8.66
N SER A 516 -12.15 -2.81 9.17
CA SER A 516 -11.46 -1.66 8.60
C SER A 516 -10.19 -2.07 7.86
N PHE A 517 -10.02 -1.52 6.66
CA PHE A 517 -8.88 -1.76 5.79
C PHE A 517 -8.23 -0.46 5.38
N THR A 518 -6.92 -0.51 5.22
CA THR A 518 -6.06 0.59 4.82
C THR A 518 -5.66 0.45 3.35
N PRO A 519 -5.25 1.53 2.66
CA PRO A 519 -4.92 1.48 1.25
C PRO A 519 -3.83 0.49 0.84
N ASP A 520 -2.94 0.13 1.76
CA ASP A 520 -1.77 -0.71 1.49
C ASP A 520 -1.75 -2.02 2.30
N MET A 521 -2.87 -2.35 2.97
CA MET A 521 -3.02 -3.54 3.83
C MET A 521 -2.13 -3.55 5.08
N ARG A 522 -1.63 -2.40 5.55
CA ARG A 522 -0.79 -2.28 6.75
C ARG A 522 -1.42 -1.36 7.77
N CYS A 523 -1.26 -1.63 9.07
CA CYS A 523 -1.85 -0.74 10.06
C CYS A 523 -1.30 0.69 9.99
N LEU A 524 -2.06 1.64 10.52
CA LEU A 524 -1.66 3.04 10.68
C LEU A 524 -1.14 3.23 12.10
N MET A 525 0.07 3.75 12.25
CA MET A 525 0.73 3.97 13.53
C MET A 525 1.48 5.31 13.54
N GLY A 526 1.50 5.99 14.68
CA GLY A 526 2.43 7.10 14.94
C GLY A 526 1.78 8.48 15.01
N GLU A 527 2.62 9.49 15.21
CA GLU A 527 2.20 10.89 15.32
C GLU A 527 1.78 11.45 13.96
N THR A 528 0.69 12.21 13.92
CA THR A 528 0.20 12.81 12.68
C THR A 528 1.13 13.94 12.21
N PRO A 529 1.26 14.18 10.89
CA PRO A 529 2.18 15.21 10.38
C PRO A 529 1.72 16.65 10.64
N GLY A 530 0.45 16.88 10.97
CA GLY A 530 -0.15 18.22 11.06
C GLY A 530 -0.54 18.68 12.47
N VAL A 531 -0.59 17.77 13.45
CA VAL A 531 -0.95 18.09 14.84
C VAL A 531 -0.03 17.33 15.78
N HIS A 532 0.83 18.06 16.49
CA HIS A 532 1.73 17.52 17.49
C HIS A 532 0.95 16.97 18.68
N GLY A 533 1.36 15.81 19.19
CA GLY A 533 0.68 15.11 20.26
C GLY A 533 -0.56 14.31 19.82
N TYR A 534 -0.99 14.40 18.54
CA TYR A 534 -2.04 13.54 18.00
C TYR A 534 -1.40 12.28 17.40
N PHE A 535 -1.66 11.13 18.01
CA PHE A 535 -1.21 9.82 17.57
C PHE A 535 -2.38 9.00 17.02
N VAL A 536 -2.08 8.09 16.09
CA VAL A 536 -3.05 7.15 15.53
C VAL A 536 -2.55 5.73 15.72
N LEU A 537 -3.45 4.83 16.10
CA LEU A 537 -3.24 3.39 15.96
C LEU A 537 -4.54 2.71 15.52
N ALA A 538 -4.69 2.50 14.21
CA ALA A 538 -5.95 2.05 13.61
C ALA A 538 -5.72 1.27 12.30
N GLY A 539 -6.81 0.79 11.68
CA GLY A 539 -6.78 0.12 10.38
C GLY A 539 -6.04 -1.21 10.39
N MET A 540 -6.46 -2.13 11.26
CA MET A 540 -5.71 -3.37 11.53
C MET A 540 -5.85 -4.47 10.46
N ASN A 541 -6.61 -4.23 9.37
CA ASN A 541 -6.75 -5.12 8.21
C ASN A 541 -7.07 -6.58 8.62
N SER A 542 -8.08 -6.78 9.46
CA SER A 542 -8.51 -8.09 9.99
C SER A 542 -7.46 -8.86 10.82
N SER A 543 -6.33 -8.23 11.18
CA SER A 543 -5.27 -8.81 11.99
C SER A 543 -5.13 -8.13 13.37
N GLY A 544 -6.15 -7.40 13.81
CA GLY A 544 -6.10 -6.58 15.04
C GLY A 544 -5.66 -7.36 16.28
N LEU A 545 -6.16 -8.58 16.47
CA LEU A 545 -5.77 -9.42 17.60
C LEU A 545 -4.33 -9.94 17.50
N SER A 546 -3.84 -10.20 16.28
CA SER A 546 -2.42 -10.55 16.09
C SER A 546 -1.52 -9.37 16.41
N PHE A 547 -1.91 -8.15 16.05
CA PHE A 547 -1.02 -6.99 16.15
C PHE A 547 -1.11 -6.23 17.47
N ALA A 548 -2.27 -6.22 18.15
CA ALA A 548 -2.56 -5.24 19.19
C ALA A 548 -1.55 -5.21 20.34
N GLY A 549 -1.06 -6.36 20.81
CA GLY A 549 -0.02 -6.41 21.85
C GLY A 549 1.24 -5.67 21.41
N GLY A 550 1.86 -6.09 20.31
CA GLY A 550 3.09 -5.50 19.80
C GLY A 550 2.92 -4.05 19.32
N ALA A 551 1.80 -3.76 18.65
CA ALA A 551 1.50 -2.43 18.15
C ALA A 551 1.29 -1.41 19.29
N GLY A 552 0.59 -1.83 20.35
CA GLY A 552 0.44 -1.01 21.56
C GLY A 552 1.77 -0.74 22.26
N LYS A 553 2.65 -1.75 22.36
CA LYS A 553 4.03 -1.59 22.85
C LYS A 553 4.79 -0.54 22.04
N TYR A 554 4.90 -0.72 20.72
CA TYR A 554 5.72 0.17 19.89
C TYR A 554 5.20 1.61 19.87
N LEU A 555 3.88 1.81 19.87
CA LEU A 555 3.31 3.16 19.98
C LEU A 555 3.60 3.79 21.35
N ALA A 556 3.44 3.04 22.44
CA ALA A 556 3.72 3.54 23.79
C ALA A 556 5.20 3.92 23.97
N GLU A 557 6.12 3.11 23.43
CA GLU A 557 7.55 3.44 23.36
C GLU A 557 7.80 4.71 22.55
N TRP A 558 7.16 4.84 21.38
CA TRP A 558 7.29 6.02 20.55
C TRP A 558 6.83 7.29 21.28
N MET A 559 5.70 7.24 21.97
CA MET A 559 5.21 8.36 22.76
C MET A 559 6.12 8.68 23.96
N THR A 560 6.69 7.65 24.59
CA THR A 560 7.49 7.78 25.82
C THR A 560 8.92 8.24 25.55
N TYR A 561 9.58 7.64 24.56
CA TYR A 561 10.99 7.85 24.24
C TYR A 561 11.18 8.80 23.05
N GLY A 562 10.12 9.14 22.32
CA GLY A 562 10.20 9.86 21.06
C GLY A 562 10.51 8.96 19.85
N TYR A 563 10.74 7.65 20.07
CA TYR A 563 11.02 6.66 19.02
C TYR A 563 10.60 5.24 19.46
N PRO A 564 10.19 4.37 18.53
CA PRO A 564 9.91 2.96 18.82
C PRO A 564 11.21 2.14 18.96
N THR A 565 11.18 0.98 19.62
CA THR A 565 12.38 0.12 19.73
C THR A 565 12.69 -0.72 18.48
N ALA A 566 11.82 -0.69 17.46
CA ALA A 566 12.01 -1.37 16.18
C ALA A 566 11.63 -0.46 15.00
N ASN A 567 12.08 -0.79 13.79
CA ASN A 567 11.72 -0.03 12.59
C ASN A 567 10.23 -0.25 12.23
N VAL A 568 9.40 0.75 12.53
CA VAL A 568 7.97 0.79 12.21
C VAL A 568 7.64 1.65 10.98
N TRP A 569 8.63 2.13 10.21
CA TRP A 569 8.38 2.95 9.01
C TRP A 569 7.29 2.37 8.07
N PRO A 570 7.24 1.05 7.80
CA PRO A 570 6.18 0.48 6.96
C PRO A 570 4.75 0.70 7.49
N LEU A 571 4.59 1.05 8.77
CA LEU A 571 3.34 1.26 9.50
C LEU A 571 3.10 2.73 9.85
N ASP A 572 4.10 3.61 9.65
CA ASP A 572 3.99 5.04 9.97
C ASP A 572 2.87 5.70 9.16
N ILE A 573 2.00 6.47 9.80
CA ILE A 573 0.92 7.22 9.17
C ILE A 573 1.43 8.24 8.14
N LYS A 574 2.66 8.74 8.32
CA LYS A 574 3.33 9.70 7.43
C LYS A 574 3.79 9.08 6.10
N ARG A 575 3.55 7.78 5.86
CA ARG A 575 3.73 7.20 4.50
C ARG A 575 2.63 7.64 3.53
N PHE A 576 1.50 8.11 4.06
CA PHE A 576 0.37 8.60 3.27
C PHE A 576 0.28 10.12 3.28
N GLY A 577 -0.13 10.69 2.14
CA GLY A 577 -0.56 12.08 2.02
C GLY A 577 -2.07 12.23 2.13
N ASN A 578 -2.55 13.46 2.00
CA ASN A 578 -3.98 13.78 2.07
C ASN A 578 -4.79 13.13 0.93
N LEU A 579 -4.15 12.90 -0.22
CA LEU A 579 -4.77 12.29 -1.39
C LEU A 579 -5.34 10.89 -1.08
N GLN A 580 -4.58 10.08 -0.35
CA GLN A 580 -4.94 8.70 -0.01
C GLN A 580 -6.05 8.59 1.03
N SER A 581 -6.48 9.71 1.63
CA SER A 581 -7.63 9.79 2.54
C SER A 581 -8.93 10.22 1.86
N SER A 582 -8.96 10.38 0.53
CA SER A 582 -10.22 10.61 -0.18
C SER A 582 -11.18 9.42 0.01
N ARG A 583 -12.43 9.68 0.42
CA ARG A 583 -13.46 8.62 0.58
C ARG A 583 -13.66 7.80 -0.69
N THR A 584 -13.67 8.44 -1.85
CA THR A 584 -13.83 7.74 -3.14
C THR A 584 -12.62 6.84 -3.44
N PHE A 585 -11.41 7.33 -3.17
CA PHE A 585 -10.19 6.52 -3.30
C PHE A 585 -10.25 5.32 -2.37
N LEU A 586 -10.54 5.55 -1.08
CA LEU A 586 -10.61 4.52 -0.06
C LEU A 586 -11.66 3.45 -0.38
N ARG A 587 -12.85 3.87 -0.83
CA ARG A 587 -13.92 2.97 -1.26
C ARG A 587 -13.51 2.07 -2.42
N HIS A 588 -12.88 2.63 -3.45
CA HIS A 588 -12.44 1.82 -4.59
C HIS A 588 -11.25 0.94 -4.24
N ARG A 589 -10.33 1.44 -3.42
CA ARG A 589 -9.15 0.70 -2.97
C ARG A 589 -9.53 -0.48 -2.08
N VAL A 590 -10.53 -0.33 -1.20
CA VAL A 590 -10.94 -1.43 -0.32
C VAL A 590 -11.44 -2.65 -1.12
N MET A 591 -12.03 -2.40 -2.29
CA MET A 591 -12.48 -3.47 -3.20
C MET A 591 -11.35 -4.37 -3.68
N GLU A 592 -10.14 -3.83 -3.73
CA GLU A 592 -8.95 -4.53 -4.19
C GLU A 592 -8.16 -5.12 -3.02
N VAL A 593 -7.94 -4.35 -1.94
CA VAL A 593 -7.07 -4.75 -0.83
C VAL A 593 -7.59 -5.94 -0.02
N MET A 594 -8.91 -6.05 0.16
CA MET A 594 -9.49 -7.14 0.96
C MET A 594 -9.22 -8.51 0.30
N PRO A 595 -9.52 -8.72 -1.01
CA PRO A 595 -9.10 -9.92 -1.73
C PRO A 595 -7.58 -10.19 -1.67
N LEU A 596 -6.76 -9.13 -1.69
CA LEU A 596 -5.30 -9.23 -1.74
C LEU A 596 -4.67 -9.74 -0.44
N LEU A 597 -5.42 -9.87 0.66
CA LEU A 597 -4.91 -10.49 1.88
C LEU A 597 -4.52 -11.95 1.64
N TYR A 598 -5.34 -12.71 0.90
CA TYR A 598 -5.10 -14.14 0.61
C TYR A 598 -4.68 -14.42 -0.84
N GLU A 599 -4.75 -13.44 -1.73
CA GLU A 599 -4.20 -13.57 -3.09
C GLU A 599 -2.70 -13.89 -3.08
N LEU A 600 -2.25 -14.73 -4.02
CA LEU A 600 -0.83 -14.99 -4.22
C LEU A 600 -0.16 -13.75 -4.85
N LYS A 601 0.65 -13.06 -4.06
CA LYS A 601 1.40 -11.89 -4.50
C LYS A 601 2.80 -12.31 -4.93
N VAL A 602 3.01 -12.37 -6.25
CA VAL A 602 4.36 -12.47 -6.81
C VAL A 602 5.08 -11.12 -6.70
N PRO A 603 6.41 -11.09 -6.67
CA PRO A 603 7.18 -9.87 -6.57
C PRO A 603 6.85 -8.86 -7.68
N ARG A 604 6.87 -7.57 -7.34
CA ARG A 604 6.56 -6.44 -8.24
C ARG A 604 5.16 -6.44 -8.85
N TRP A 605 4.19 -7.01 -8.15
CA TRP A 605 2.77 -6.71 -8.39
C TRP A 605 2.47 -5.24 -8.05
N ASP A 606 1.48 -4.68 -8.74
CA ASP A 606 1.00 -3.32 -8.49
C ASP A 606 -0.50 -3.30 -8.30
N PHE A 607 -0.92 -2.29 -7.55
CA PHE A 607 -2.30 -1.90 -7.39
C PHE A 607 -2.95 -1.47 -8.72
N GLN A 608 -4.20 -1.88 -8.93
CA GLN A 608 -4.98 -1.64 -10.14
C GLN A 608 -6.02 -0.52 -9.95
N THR A 609 -6.54 -0.35 -8.74
CA THR A 609 -7.45 0.77 -8.42
C THR A 609 -6.66 2.00 -7.97
N GLY A 610 -7.31 3.17 -7.91
CA GLY A 610 -6.69 4.40 -7.38
C GLY A 610 -5.45 4.88 -8.13
N ARG A 611 -5.42 4.67 -9.46
CA ARG A 611 -4.30 5.00 -10.36
C ARG A 611 -4.50 6.36 -11.03
N GLN A 612 -3.44 6.86 -11.65
CA GLN A 612 -3.40 8.10 -12.44
C GLN A 612 -3.84 9.34 -11.64
N LEU A 613 -3.56 9.36 -10.33
CA LEU A 613 -3.88 10.50 -9.46
C LEU A 613 -2.87 11.64 -9.59
N ARG A 614 -1.59 11.28 -9.76
CA ARG A 614 -0.50 12.23 -10.04
C ARG A 614 0.27 11.71 -11.24
N THR A 615 0.30 12.48 -12.30
CA THR A 615 1.02 12.17 -13.53
C THR A 615 1.97 13.32 -13.86
N SER A 616 3.13 13.02 -14.43
CA SER A 616 3.92 14.06 -15.06
C SER A 616 3.21 14.51 -16.35
N PRO A 617 3.52 15.72 -16.87
CA PRO A 617 3.06 16.15 -18.19
C PRO A 617 3.46 15.20 -19.34
N LEU A 618 4.36 14.25 -19.09
CA LEU A 618 4.84 13.28 -20.08
C LEU A 618 4.02 11.98 -20.10
N TYR A 619 3.08 11.78 -19.16
CA TYR A 619 2.39 10.50 -19.00
C TYR A 619 1.81 9.94 -20.31
N ASP A 620 0.94 10.69 -20.99
CA ASP A 620 0.33 10.24 -22.25
C ASP A 620 1.37 9.98 -23.36
N ARG A 621 2.46 10.76 -23.36
CA ARG A 621 3.55 10.62 -24.33
C ARG A 621 4.37 9.36 -24.08
N LEU A 622 4.65 9.04 -22.81
CA LEU A 622 5.40 7.84 -22.44
C LEU A 622 4.53 6.59 -22.59
N ASP A 623 3.23 6.69 -22.30
CA ASP A 623 2.27 5.60 -22.48
C ASP A 623 2.18 5.16 -23.95
N THR A 624 2.03 6.13 -24.86
CA THR A 624 2.05 5.88 -26.31
C THR A 624 3.39 5.32 -26.82
N GLN A 625 4.48 5.51 -26.06
CA GLN A 625 5.80 4.95 -26.34
C GLN A 625 6.06 3.61 -25.66
N GLY A 626 5.01 2.98 -25.10
CA GLY A 626 5.07 1.63 -24.55
C GLY A 626 5.46 1.56 -23.08
N ALA A 627 5.40 2.66 -22.32
CA ALA A 627 5.64 2.62 -20.88
C ALA A 627 4.69 1.63 -20.18
N ARG A 628 5.23 0.85 -19.24
CA ARG A 628 4.44 0.09 -18.27
C ARG A 628 4.53 0.76 -16.91
N TRP A 629 3.41 0.93 -16.22
CA TRP A 629 3.33 1.83 -15.08
C TRP A 629 3.30 1.12 -13.72
N MET A 630 4.04 1.65 -12.74
CA MET A 630 3.87 1.38 -11.32
C MET A 630 3.42 2.66 -10.58
N GLU A 631 2.81 2.50 -9.41
CA GLU A 631 2.34 3.62 -8.59
C GLU A 631 3.25 3.83 -7.36
N LYS A 632 3.52 5.10 -7.04
CA LYS A 632 4.20 5.45 -5.79
C LYS A 632 3.74 6.82 -5.26
N HIS A 633 3.12 6.84 -4.08
CA HIS A 633 2.62 8.05 -3.43
C HIS A 633 1.69 8.92 -4.33
N GLY A 634 0.83 8.23 -5.07
CA GLY A 634 -0.10 8.74 -6.09
C GLY A 634 0.51 8.89 -7.48
N PHE A 635 1.84 8.85 -7.63
CA PHE A 635 2.52 9.06 -8.90
C PHE A 635 2.59 7.83 -9.78
N GLU A 636 2.30 8.01 -11.06
CA GLU A 636 2.62 7.05 -12.10
C GLU A 636 4.10 7.12 -12.48
N ARG A 637 4.79 5.98 -12.42
CA ARG A 637 6.21 5.85 -12.79
C ARG A 637 6.39 4.75 -13.82
N ALA A 638 7.11 5.05 -14.91
CA ALA A 638 7.43 4.03 -15.90
C ALA A 638 8.40 2.99 -15.30
N LYS A 639 8.00 1.72 -15.30
CA LYS A 639 8.82 0.56 -14.90
C LYS A 639 9.90 0.27 -15.93
N TYR A 640 9.47 0.20 -17.20
CA TYR A 640 10.23 -0.08 -18.41
C TYR A 640 9.36 0.26 -19.64
N PHE A 641 9.95 0.25 -20.83
CA PHE A 641 9.31 0.59 -22.10
C PHE A 641 9.28 -0.62 -23.03
N VAL A 642 8.07 -1.05 -23.42
CA VAL A 642 7.89 -2.21 -24.28
C VAL A 642 8.17 -1.85 -25.75
N PRO A 643 9.09 -2.54 -26.44
CA PRO A 643 9.33 -2.32 -27.85
C PRO A 643 8.10 -2.66 -28.71
N PRO A 644 7.92 -2.00 -29.88
CA PRO A 644 6.86 -2.35 -30.82
C PRO A 644 6.89 -3.83 -31.21
N GLY A 645 5.73 -4.46 -31.31
CA GLY A 645 5.57 -5.85 -31.76
C GLY A 645 5.64 -6.92 -30.66
N LYS A 646 5.88 -6.57 -29.40
CA LYS A 646 5.71 -7.50 -28.27
C LYS A 646 4.25 -7.53 -27.78
N ASP A 647 3.82 -8.70 -27.30
CA ASP A 647 2.50 -8.87 -26.68
C ASP A 647 2.47 -8.20 -25.29
N LEU A 648 1.77 -7.07 -25.21
CA LEU A 648 1.60 -6.31 -23.99
C LEU A 648 0.75 -7.06 -22.96
N LEU A 649 -0.26 -7.79 -23.41
CA LEU A 649 -1.18 -8.49 -22.53
C LEU A 649 -0.45 -9.63 -21.81
N ALA A 650 0.40 -10.37 -22.53
CA ALA A 650 1.24 -11.41 -21.94
C ALA A 650 2.16 -10.85 -20.85
N LEU A 651 2.82 -9.71 -21.10
CA LEU A 651 3.69 -9.05 -20.11
C LEU A 651 2.93 -8.55 -18.88
N ASP A 652 1.75 -7.98 -19.07
CA ASP A 652 0.91 -7.48 -17.97
C ASP A 652 0.31 -8.62 -17.13
N GLN A 653 0.13 -9.81 -17.72
CA GLN A 653 -0.35 -11.02 -17.04
C GLN A 653 0.75 -11.88 -16.42
N SER A 654 2.02 -11.68 -16.81
CA SER A 654 3.17 -12.43 -16.31
C SER A 654 3.30 -12.31 -14.78
N LYS A 655 3.22 -13.46 -14.09
CA LYS A 655 3.42 -13.57 -12.65
C LYS A 655 4.40 -14.71 -12.36
N THR A 656 5.59 -14.40 -11.86
CA THR A 656 6.63 -15.40 -11.63
C THR A 656 7.54 -15.05 -10.45
N PHE A 657 8.08 -16.08 -9.79
CA PHE A 657 9.16 -15.98 -8.81
C PHE A 657 10.55 -16.18 -9.45
N TYR A 658 10.60 -16.57 -10.72
CA TYR A 658 11.79 -16.82 -11.52
C TYR A 658 12.13 -15.61 -12.38
N LYS A 659 12.90 -15.83 -13.44
CA LYS A 659 13.23 -14.82 -14.44
C LYS A 659 11.97 -14.12 -14.93
N PRO A 660 11.89 -12.78 -14.80
CA PRO A 660 10.73 -12.04 -15.26
C PRO A 660 10.75 -11.83 -16.78
N ASP A 661 9.58 -11.84 -17.41
CA ASP A 661 9.43 -11.66 -18.87
C ASP A 661 9.93 -10.30 -19.40
N TRP A 662 10.05 -9.30 -18.51
CA TRP A 662 10.62 -7.99 -18.84
C TRP A 662 12.15 -7.95 -18.79
N PHE A 663 12.83 -9.05 -18.45
CA PHE A 663 14.28 -9.10 -18.26
C PHE A 663 15.07 -8.50 -19.43
N ASP A 664 14.86 -9.00 -20.65
CA ASP A 664 15.62 -8.54 -21.82
C ASP A 664 15.31 -7.08 -22.18
N ILE A 665 14.08 -6.63 -21.88
CA ILE A 665 13.66 -5.24 -22.10
C ILE A 665 14.47 -4.32 -21.19
N VAL A 666 14.51 -4.63 -19.89
CA VAL A 666 15.29 -3.87 -18.92
C VAL A 666 16.79 -3.98 -19.19
N GLY A 667 17.28 -5.14 -19.64
CA GLY A 667 18.67 -5.31 -20.07
C GLY A 667 19.06 -4.38 -21.21
N ALA A 668 18.18 -4.22 -22.22
CA ALA A 668 18.40 -3.28 -23.32
C ALA A 668 18.41 -1.82 -22.85
N GLU A 669 17.54 -1.45 -21.90
CA GLU A 669 17.54 -0.11 -21.29
C GLU A 669 18.83 0.16 -20.51
N VAL A 670 19.28 -0.80 -19.67
CA VAL A 670 20.53 -0.70 -18.90
C VAL A 670 21.73 -0.57 -19.82
N LYS A 671 21.78 -1.35 -20.90
CA LYS A 671 22.82 -1.25 -21.92
C LYS A 671 22.84 0.14 -22.56
N CYS A 672 21.67 0.66 -22.95
CA CYS A 672 21.55 2.00 -23.53
C CYS A 672 22.02 3.09 -22.56
N CYS A 673 21.69 3.00 -21.27
CA CYS A 673 22.18 3.92 -20.23
C CYS A 673 23.72 3.93 -20.10
N LYS A 674 24.41 2.83 -20.45
CA LYS A 674 25.86 2.70 -20.33
C LYS A 674 26.61 3.05 -21.62
N GLU A 675 26.01 2.81 -22.78
CA GLU A 675 26.68 2.93 -24.09
C GLU A 675 26.23 4.15 -24.90
N ALA A 676 25.05 4.70 -24.62
CA ALA A 676 24.44 5.78 -25.40
C ALA A 676 23.92 6.90 -24.48
N VAL A 677 22.62 7.18 -24.54
CA VAL A 677 21.93 8.13 -23.67
C VAL A 677 20.48 7.70 -23.49
N CYS A 678 19.94 7.86 -22.29
CA CYS A 678 18.55 7.61 -21.96
C CYS A 678 17.93 8.79 -21.22
N VAL A 679 16.60 8.87 -21.26
CA VAL A 679 15.79 9.74 -20.41
C VAL A 679 14.96 8.86 -19.47
N ILE A 680 15.01 9.15 -18.17
CA ILE A 680 14.14 8.53 -17.16
C ILE A 680 13.31 9.63 -16.51
N ASP A 681 11.98 9.48 -16.53
CA ASP A 681 11.07 10.37 -15.80
C ASP A 681 11.16 10.10 -14.29
N MET A 682 11.66 11.11 -13.57
CA MET A 682 11.88 11.13 -12.13
C MET A 682 11.00 12.18 -11.45
N SER A 683 9.92 12.62 -12.12
CA SER A 683 9.01 13.66 -11.62
C SER A 683 8.34 13.30 -10.30
N SER A 684 8.32 12.02 -9.90
CA SER A 684 7.78 11.61 -8.61
C SER A 684 8.64 12.02 -7.40
N PHE A 685 9.90 12.44 -7.60
CA PHE A 685 10.76 12.83 -6.48
C PHE A 685 10.16 13.99 -5.70
N THR A 686 10.35 13.97 -4.38
CA THR A 686 9.94 15.04 -3.49
C THR A 686 10.86 16.24 -3.71
N LYS A 687 10.29 17.44 -3.85
CA LYS A 687 11.05 18.68 -3.92
C LYS A 687 10.49 19.73 -2.96
N PHE A 688 11.37 20.30 -2.15
CA PHE A 688 11.04 21.45 -1.30
C PHE A 688 11.90 22.65 -1.65
N GLU A 689 11.32 23.84 -1.51
CA GLU A 689 12.06 25.10 -1.49
C GLU A 689 12.05 25.66 -0.07
N LEU A 690 13.25 25.95 0.46
CA LEU A 690 13.44 26.62 1.73
C LEU A 690 14.09 27.98 1.47
N THR A 691 13.41 29.06 1.85
CA THR A 691 13.87 30.42 1.61
C THR A 691 13.79 31.28 2.86
N SER A 692 14.74 32.20 3.03
CA SER A 692 14.71 33.22 4.07
C SER A 692 15.17 34.59 3.59
N SER A 693 14.83 35.64 4.35
CA SER A 693 15.35 37.00 4.16
C SER A 693 16.82 37.13 4.56
N GLY A 694 17.27 36.40 5.58
CA GLY A 694 18.63 36.33 6.09
C GLY A 694 19.16 34.90 6.09
N ASP A 695 20.07 34.59 7.02
CA ASP A 695 20.80 33.31 7.04
C ASP A 695 20.01 32.16 7.73
N GLN A 696 18.77 32.40 8.18
CA GLN A 696 17.96 31.42 8.93
C GLN A 696 17.75 30.08 8.22
N ALA A 697 17.59 30.09 6.88
CA ALA A 697 17.47 28.85 6.12
C ALA A 697 18.77 28.04 6.15
N LEU A 698 19.92 28.70 6.06
CA LEU A 698 21.22 28.04 6.17
C LEU A 698 21.43 27.53 7.60
N GLU A 699 21.14 28.33 8.62
CA GLU A 699 21.27 27.94 10.04
C GLU A 699 20.44 26.68 10.36
N LEU A 700 19.17 26.66 9.96
CA LEU A 700 18.30 25.50 10.13
C LEU A 700 18.87 24.25 9.45
N LEU A 701 19.31 24.40 8.19
CA LEU A 701 19.84 23.26 7.43
C LEU A 701 21.20 22.80 7.93
N GLN A 702 22.06 23.70 8.42
CA GLN A 702 23.34 23.35 9.04
C GLN A 702 23.14 22.55 10.31
N TRP A 703 22.12 22.87 11.10
CA TRP A 703 21.78 22.05 12.26
C TRP A 703 21.13 20.70 11.89
N LEU A 704 20.19 20.69 10.93
CA LEU A 704 19.48 19.47 10.56
C LEU A 704 20.32 18.45 9.79
N CYS A 705 21.21 18.93 8.91
CA CYS A 705 21.95 18.08 7.98
C CYS A 705 23.33 17.73 8.50
N SER A 706 23.76 16.50 8.25
CA SER A 706 25.05 15.97 8.70
C SER A 706 26.27 16.41 7.86
N ASN A 707 26.05 16.92 6.66
CA ASN A 707 27.08 17.53 5.80
C ASN A 707 27.07 19.06 5.90
N ASP A 708 28.10 19.71 5.36
CA ASP A 708 28.20 21.17 5.32
C ASP A 708 27.45 21.75 4.12
N LEU A 709 26.58 22.71 4.39
CA LEU A 709 25.72 23.38 3.40
C LEU A 709 26.10 24.84 3.16
N ASP A 710 27.11 25.38 3.87
CA ASP A 710 27.68 26.69 3.58
C ASP A 710 28.67 26.64 2.41
N VAL A 711 28.19 26.08 1.29
CA VAL A 711 28.94 25.92 0.04
C VAL A 711 28.63 27.08 -0.91
N PRO A 712 29.47 27.36 -1.92
CA PRO A 712 29.15 28.40 -2.90
C PRO A 712 27.81 28.15 -3.61
N VAL A 713 27.15 29.24 -4.02
CA VAL A 713 25.89 29.16 -4.78
C VAL A 713 26.10 28.32 -6.05
N GLY A 714 25.11 27.46 -6.34
CA GLY A 714 25.14 26.48 -7.42
C GLY A 714 25.61 25.10 -6.97
N HIS A 715 26.28 24.94 -5.83
CA HIS A 715 26.72 23.62 -5.38
C HIS A 715 25.56 22.76 -4.86
N ILE A 716 25.70 21.45 -5.08
CA ILE A 716 24.81 20.40 -4.61
C ILE A 716 25.53 19.58 -3.54
N VAL A 717 24.86 19.34 -2.42
CA VAL A 717 25.39 18.56 -1.31
C VAL A 717 24.50 17.35 -1.07
N HIS A 718 25.09 16.16 -1.15
CA HIS A 718 24.44 14.94 -0.67
C HIS A 718 24.61 14.84 0.84
N THR A 719 23.49 14.74 1.55
CA THR A 719 23.47 14.82 3.01
C THR A 719 22.33 14.00 3.59
N GLY A 720 22.40 13.72 4.89
CA GLY A 720 21.30 13.13 5.65
C GLY A 720 20.81 14.09 6.73
N MET A 721 19.49 14.20 6.89
CA MET A 721 18.89 14.74 8.11
C MET A 721 18.75 13.60 9.10
N LEU A 722 19.39 13.72 10.25
CA LEU A 722 19.51 12.63 11.22
C LEU A 722 18.65 12.88 12.45
N ASN A 723 18.35 11.82 13.19
CA ASN A 723 17.82 11.93 14.55
C ASN A 723 18.96 11.95 15.59
N GLU A 724 18.61 12.13 16.86
CA GLU A 724 19.56 12.18 17.99
C GLU A 724 20.45 10.92 18.11
N ARG A 725 19.99 9.77 17.59
CA ARG A 725 20.74 8.50 17.56
C ARG A 725 21.62 8.36 16.32
N GLY A 726 21.67 9.38 15.45
CA GLY A 726 22.45 9.38 14.21
C GLY A 726 21.81 8.60 13.05
N GLY A 727 20.56 8.16 13.18
CA GLY A 727 19.82 7.45 12.13
C GLY A 727 19.15 8.40 11.12
N TYR A 728 18.94 7.94 9.87
CA TYR A 728 18.39 8.77 8.79
C TYR A 728 16.87 8.99 8.90
N GLU A 729 16.45 10.23 9.13
CA GLU A 729 15.05 10.65 8.89
C GLU A 729 14.86 11.13 7.45
N ASN A 730 15.91 11.66 6.82
CA ASN A 730 15.90 12.02 5.40
C ASN A 730 17.27 11.74 4.76
N ASP A 731 17.30 11.14 3.57
CA ASP A 731 18.49 11.01 2.72
C ASP A 731 18.23 11.84 1.47
N CYS A 732 18.94 12.97 1.33
CA CYS A 732 18.55 14.00 0.39
C CYS A 732 19.74 14.65 -0.31
N SER A 733 19.42 15.40 -1.36
CA SER A 733 20.35 16.31 -2.04
C SER A 733 19.84 17.73 -1.84
N VAL A 734 20.71 18.62 -1.38
CA VAL A 734 20.39 20.02 -1.15
C VAL A 734 21.20 20.86 -2.12
N VAL A 735 20.51 21.74 -2.85
CA VAL A 735 21.12 22.71 -3.77
C VAL A 735 21.05 24.09 -3.15
N ARG A 736 22.18 24.80 -3.09
CA ARG A 736 22.18 26.23 -2.70
C ARG A 736 21.90 27.09 -3.93
N LEU A 737 20.66 27.53 -4.11
CA LEU A 737 20.23 28.31 -5.28
C LEU A 737 20.64 29.77 -5.22
N SER A 738 20.66 30.35 -4.02
CA SER A 738 21.16 31.70 -3.74
C SER A 738 21.70 31.74 -2.31
N LYS A 739 22.11 32.92 -1.82
CA LYS A 739 22.62 33.06 -0.45
C LYS A 739 21.65 32.44 0.59
N ASN A 740 20.34 32.69 0.40
CA ASN A 740 19.28 32.39 1.36
C ASN A 740 18.15 31.50 0.77
N SER A 741 18.44 30.76 -0.31
CA SER A 741 17.46 29.88 -0.97
C SER A 741 18.06 28.52 -1.26
N PHE A 742 17.34 27.47 -0.87
CA PHE A 742 17.76 26.09 -0.99
C PHE A 742 16.68 25.24 -1.64
N PHE A 743 17.09 24.30 -2.48
CA PHE A 743 16.22 23.30 -3.11
C PHE A 743 16.57 21.92 -2.60
N ILE A 744 15.63 21.27 -1.93
CA ILE A 744 15.83 19.98 -1.26
C ILE A 744 15.13 18.91 -2.07
N ILE A 745 15.86 17.86 -2.43
CA ILE A 745 15.36 16.74 -3.21
C ILE A 745 15.44 15.47 -2.36
N SER A 746 14.31 14.79 -2.22
CA SER A 746 14.19 13.54 -1.45
C SER A 746 13.46 12.45 -2.26
N PRO A 747 13.67 11.17 -1.93
CA PRO A 747 12.83 10.06 -2.36
C PRO A 747 11.31 10.33 -2.23
N THR A 748 10.54 9.84 -3.20
CA THR A 748 9.07 10.02 -3.28
C THR A 748 8.32 9.63 -1.99
N ASP A 749 8.77 8.59 -1.30
CA ASP A 749 8.10 8.08 -0.09
C ASP A 749 8.26 8.99 1.13
N GLN A 750 9.21 9.91 1.08
CA GLN A 750 9.52 10.80 2.21
C GLN A 750 8.73 12.10 2.18
N GLN A 751 7.88 12.36 1.19
CA GLN A 751 7.22 13.65 1.02
C GLN A 751 6.60 14.17 2.32
N VAL A 752 5.77 13.36 3.00
CA VAL A 752 5.10 13.78 4.24
C VAL A 752 6.01 13.65 5.46
N HIS A 753 6.83 12.60 5.52
CA HIS A 753 7.76 12.37 6.62
C HIS A 753 8.81 13.49 6.74
N CYS A 754 9.50 13.80 5.63
CA CYS A 754 10.49 14.88 5.57
C CYS A 754 9.85 16.25 5.82
N TRP A 755 8.66 16.51 5.27
CA TRP A 755 7.94 17.76 5.56
C TRP A 755 7.69 17.91 7.07
N SER A 756 7.18 16.85 7.71
CA SER A 756 6.93 16.82 9.15
C SER A 756 8.23 17.02 9.95
N TRP A 757 9.33 16.39 9.53
CA TRP A 757 10.62 16.52 10.19
C TRP A 757 11.18 17.95 10.12
N ILE A 758 11.21 18.56 8.94
CA ILE A 758 11.68 19.94 8.78
C ILE A 758 10.77 20.88 9.58
N LYS A 759 9.44 20.74 9.48
CA LYS A 759 8.50 21.61 10.21
C LYS A 759 8.62 21.52 11.72
N LYS A 760 8.83 20.32 12.28
CA LYS A 760 9.05 20.11 13.72
C LYS A 760 10.25 20.91 14.24
N HIS A 761 11.26 21.04 13.40
CA HIS A 761 12.56 21.62 13.73
C HIS A 761 12.72 23.07 13.25
N MET A 762 11.79 23.55 12.44
CA MET A 762 11.75 24.90 11.91
C MET A 762 11.27 25.88 12.99
N PRO A 763 12.02 26.96 13.28
CA PRO A 763 11.57 27.98 14.22
C PRO A 763 10.29 28.67 13.73
N SER A 764 9.51 29.19 14.67
CA SER A 764 8.37 30.07 14.35
C SER A 764 8.85 31.46 13.92
N ASP A 765 9.43 31.55 12.72
CA ASP A 765 9.93 32.78 12.10
C ASP A 765 9.11 33.09 10.83
N PRO A 766 8.40 34.24 10.77
CA PRO A 766 7.65 34.64 9.58
C PRO A 766 8.53 34.92 8.35
N GLN A 767 9.85 35.02 8.50
CA GLN A 767 10.80 35.27 7.42
C GLN A 767 11.40 33.98 6.83
N LEU A 768 11.11 32.82 7.44
CA LEU A 768 11.56 31.51 6.96
C LEU A 768 10.36 30.78 6.34
N HIS A 769 10.52 30.34 5.09
CA HIS A 769 9.45 29.72 4.33
C HIS A 769 9.88 28.38 3.76
N LEU A 770 9.07 27.35 4.03
CA LEU A 770 9.21 26.01 3.45
C LEU A 770 7.98 25.76 2.57
N GLU A 771 8.21 25.43 1.30
CA GLU A 771 7.17 25.10 0.32
C GLU A 771 7.39 23.72 -0.32
N ASP A 772 6.32 22.93 -0.45
CA ASP A 772 6.30 21.73 -1.29
C ASP A 772 6.04 22.10 -2.75
N VAL A 773 7.12 22.04 -3.53
CA VAL A 773 7.14 22.37 -4.95
C VAL A 773 7.21 21.12 -5.82
N SER A 774 6.90 19.94 -5.26
CA SER A 774 6.99 18.66 -5.96
C SER A 774 6.18 18.62 -7.25
N TRP A 775 5.05 19.33 -7.27
CA TRP A 775 4.11 19.46 -8.39
C TRP A 775 4.51 20.54 -9.41
N LYS A 776 5.41 21.48 -9.05
CA LYS A 776 5.84 22.58 -9.94
C LYS A 776 6.85 22.12 -11.00
N TYR A 777 7.52 20.98 -10.77
CA TYR A 777 8.62 20.52 -11.62
C TYR A 777 8.42 19.11 -12.16
N THR A 778 8.56 18.97 -13.48
CA THR A 778 8.91 17.70 -14.12
C THR A 778 10.41 17.48 -13.93
N ALA A 779 10.82 16.28 -13.53
CA ALA A 779 12.23 15.95 -13.32
C ALA A 779 12.66 14.86 -14.29
N LEU A 780 13.67 15.13 -15.12
CA LEU A 780 14.21 14.18 -16.09
C LEU A 780 15.66 13.84 -15.73
N ASN A 781 15.94 12.54 -15.64
CA ASN A 781 17.31 12.05 -15.53
C ASN A 781 17.81 11.72 -16.93
N LEU A 782 18.67 12.58 -17.49
CA LEU A 782 19.35 12.36 -18.75
C LEU A 782 20.67 11.65 -18.47
N ILE A 783 20.73 10.36 -18.77
CA ILE A 783 21.77 9.44 -18.30
C ILE A 783 22.50 8.81 -19.48
N GLY A 784 23.82 8.71 -19.40
CA GLY A 784 24.68 7.97 -20.31
C GLY A 784 25.85 8.80 -20.84
N PRO A 785 26.86 8.15 -21.44
CA PRO A 785 28.07 8.82 -21.91
C PRO A 785 27.81 9.93 -22.94
N ARG A 786 26.70 9.88 -23.67
CA ARG A 786 26.32 10.89 -24.67
C ARG A 786 25.40 12.01 -24.13
N ALA A 787 25.07 12.00 -22.83
CA ALA A 787 24.17 12.99 -22.23
C ALA A 787 24.68 14.44 -22.38
N MET A 788 25.99 14.64 -22.25
CA MET A 788 26.63 15.95 -22.42
C MET A 788 26.53 16.46 -23.86
N ASP A 789 26.69 15.56 -24.85
CA ASP A 789 26.59 15.93 -26.27
C ASP A 789 25.18 16.42 -26.62
N VAL A 790 24.15 15.75 -26.09
CA VAL A 790 22.75 16.15 -26.28
C VAL A 790 22.50 17.55 -25.71
N LEU A 791 22.91 17.80 -24.47
CA LEU A 791 22.64 19.08 -23.84
C LEU A 791 23.47 20.23 -24.43
N SER A 792 24.71 19.96 -24.88
CA SER A 792 25.58 20.98 -25.49
C SER A 792 25.03 21.53 -26.81
N GLU A 793 24.16 20.78 -27.49
CA GLU A 793 23.45 21.28 -28.67
C GLU A 793 22.16 22.03 -28.36
N LEU A 794 21.60 21.80 -27.17
CA LEU A 794 20.38 22.42 -26.70
C LEU A 794 20.63 23.68 -25.87
N SER A 795 21.88 24.00 -25.58
CA SER A 795 22.25 25.16 -24.79
C SER A 795 23.56 25.78 -25.25
N TYR A 796 23.64 27.11 -25.16
CA TYR A 796 24.86 27.87 -25.40
C TYR A 796 25.79 27.94 -24.17
N VAL A 797 25.38 27.35 -23.04
CA VAL A 797 26.21 27.27 -21.84
C VAL A 797 27.29 26.21 -22.02
N SER A 798 28.54 26.59 -21.83
CA SER A 798 29.67 25.64 -21.83
C SER A 798 29.46 24.55 -20.77
N MET A 799 29.53 23.28 -21.19
CA MET A 799 29.40 22.10 -20.33
C MET A 799 30.74 21.48 -19.94
N THR A 800 31.83 22.25 -20.06
CA THR A 800 33.16 21.78 -19.64
C THR A 800 33.21 21.59 -18.12
N PRO A 801 34.07 20.70 -17.59
CA PRO A 801 34.21 20.48 -16.15
C PRO A 801 34.46 21.77 -15.35
N GLU A 802 35.12 22.77 -15.94
CA GLU A 802 35.38 24.08 -15.35
C GLU A 802 34.10 24.91 -15.19
N HIS A 803 33.15 24.81 -16.12
CA HIS A 803 31.90 25.58 -16.12
C HIS A 803 30.73 24.82 -15.51
N PHE A 804 30.83 23.49 -15.47
CA PHE A 804 29.79 22.59 -15.00
C PHE A 804 30.41 21.41 -14.21
N PRO A 805 31.02 21.69 -13.02
CA PRO A 805 31.66 20.67 -12.23
C PRO A 805 30.67 19.62 -11.71
N SER A 806 31.18 18.52 -11.16
CA SER A 806 30.32 17.50 -10.53
C SER A 806 29.60 18.10 -9.32
N LEU A 807 28.36 17.67 -9.08
CA LEU A 807 27.52 18.17 -7.98
C LEU A 807 27.32 19.70 -8.06
N PHE A 808 27.05 20.18 -9.26
CA PHE A 808 26.76 21.59 -9.54
C PHE A 808 25.41 21.73 -10.23
N CYS A 809 24.69 22.80 -9.89
CA CYS A 809 23.39 23.17 -10.41
C CYS A 809 23.50 24.55 -11.06
N LYS A 810 22.94 24.67 -12.25
CA LYS A 810 22.83 25.95 -12.94
C LYS A 810 21.45 26.08 -13.56
N GLU A 811 20.89 27.27 -13.44
CA GLU A 811 19.72 27.65 -14.20
C GLU A 811 20.14 28.10 -15.60
N MET A 812 19.58 27.49 -16.64
CA MET A 812 19.98 27.72 -18.01
C MET A 812 18.84 27.43 -19.00
N SER A 813 19.05 27.81 -20.26
CA SER A 813 18.14 27.44 -21.33
C SER A 813 18.42 26.02 -21.84
N VAL A 814 17.35 25.28 -22.14
CA VAL A 814 17.39 23.98 -22.82
C VAL A 814 16.37 24.02 -23.95
N GLY A 815 16.86 23.99 -25.19
CA GLY A 815 16.06 24.36 -26.36
C GLY A 815 15.61 25.82 -26.27
N TYR A 816 14.32 26.08 -26.46
CA TYR A 816 13.72 27.41 -26.33
C TYR A 816 13.23 27.74 -24.91
N ALA A 817 13.27 26.78 -23.97
CA ALA A 817 12.82 27.00 -22.61
C ALA A 817 13.93 27.58 -21.75
N ASN A 818 13.63 28.65 -21.02
CA ASN A 818 14.53 29.27 -20.04
C ASN A 818 14.19 28.82 -18.62
N GLY A 819 15.10 29.05 -17.67
CA GLY A 819 14.83 28.78 -16.26
C GLY A 819 14.91 27.31 -15.87
N ILE A 820 15.58 26.47 -16.67
CA ILE A 820 15.70 25.04 -16.39
C ILE A 820 16.87 24.82 -15.43
N ARG A 821 16.60 24.20 -14.28
CA ARG A 821 17.65 23.82 -13.34
C ARG A 821 18.29 22.52 -13.81
N VAL A 822 19.50 22.62 -14.34
CA VAL A 822 20.31 21.49 -14.79
C VAL A 822 21.33 21.17 -13.69
N MET A 823 21.40 19.91 -13.29
CA MET A 823 22.24 19.44 -12.19
C MET A 823 23.19 18.35 -12.65
N SER A 824 24.49 18.51 -12.37
CA SER A 824 25.58 17.58 -12.70
C SER A 824 25.62 16.40 -11.74
N MET A 825 24.56 15.59 -11.75
CA MET A 825 24.41 14.40 -10.93
C MET A 825 23.40 13.44 -11.54
N THR A 826 23.50 12.16 -11.17
CA THR A 826 22.51 11.12 -11.49
C THR A 826 22.28 10.23 -10.27
N HIS A 827 21.13 9.56 -10.22
CA HIS A 827 20.81 8.58 -9.17
C HIS A 827 21.23 7.15 -9.50
N THR A 828 22.05 6.97 -10.54
CA THR A 828 22.45 5.67 -11.10
C THR A 828 23.96 5.45 -11.11
N GLY A 829 24.75 6.51 -10.87
CA GLY A 829 26.21 6.47 -10.91
C GLY A 829 26.80 6.35 -12.32
N GLU A 830 25.97 6.48 -13.36
CA GLU A 830 26.41 6.70 -14.73
C GLU A 830 26.48 8.21 -15.01
N PRO A 831 27.32 8.68 -15.95
CA PRO A 831 27.42 10.11 -16.27
C PRO A 831 26.09 10.65 -16.78
N GLY A 832 25.80 11.92 -16.52
CA GLY A 832 24.54 12.53 -16.92
C GLY A 832 24.12 13.70 -16.05
N PHE A 833 22.88 14.13 -16.23
CA PHE A 833 22.31 15.31 -15.62
C PHE A 833 20.88 15.07 -15.15
N MET A 834 20.51 15.70 -14.04
CA MET A 834 19.12 15.86 -13.63
C MET A 834 18.61 17.22 -14.11
N LEU A 835 17.49 17.24 -14.81
CA LEU A 835 16.82 18.44 -15.28
C LEU A 835 15.53 18.63 -14.49
N TYR A 836 15.41 19.72 -13.74
CA TYR A 836 14.16 20.13 -13.11
C TYR A 836 13.53 21.24 -13.95
N ILE A 837 12.43 20.89 -14.59
CA ILE A 837 11.77 21.65 -15.64
C ILE A 837 10.42 22.14 -15.11
N PRO A 838 10.15 23.46 -15.08
CA PRO A 838 8.81 23.96 -14.80
C PRO A 838 7.78 23.26 -15.70
N ILE A 839 6.65 22.85 -15.13
CA ILE A 839 5.69 21.96 -15.83
C ILE A 839 5.22 22.51 -17.18
N GLU A 840 5.14 23.83 -17.37
CA GLU A 840 4.74 24.43 -18.65
C GLU A 840 5.72 24.15 -19.80
N TYR A 841 7.00 23.88 -19.50
CA TYR A 841 8.03 23.61 -20.50
C TYR A 841 8.34 22.13 -20.66
N ALA A 842 7.74 21.25 -19.86
CA ALA A 842 8.09 19.83 -19.78
C ALA A 842 8.04 19.12 -21.14
N LEU A 843 6.94 19.28 -21.89
CA LEU A 843 6.78 18.66 -23.20
C LEU A 843 7.77 19.23 -24.23
N HIS A 844 8.00 20.55 -24.20
CA HIS A 844 8.96 21.19 -25.10
C HIS A 844 10.37 20.64 -24.88
N VAL A 845 10.86 20.71 -23.64
CA VAL A 845 12.21 20.24 -23.28
C VAL A 845 12.37 18.76 -23.57
N TYR A 846 11.38 17.93 -23.22
CA TYR A 846 11.42 16.50 -23.53
C TYR A 846 11.53 16.23 -25.03
N ASN A 847 10.69 16.89 -25.86
CA ASN A 847 10.72 16.69 -27.31
C ASN A 847 12.05 17.13 -27.93
N GLU A 848 12.61 18.26 -27.52
CA GLU A 848 13.90 18.75 -28.01
C GLU A 848 15.04 17.81 -27.61
N VAL A 849 15.09 17.36 -26.35
CA VAL A 849 16.05 16.37 -25.86
C VAL A 849 15.97 15.07 -26.65
N MET A 850 14.75 14.56 -26.86
CA MET A 850 14.54 13.33 -27.62
C MET A 850 14.85 13.48 -29.11
N SER A 851 14.61 14.65 -29.69
CA SER A 851 14.88 14.98 -31.10
C SER A 851 16.38 15.06 -31.38
N VAL A 852 17.10 15.93 -30.65
CA VAL A 852 18.56 16.08 -30.75
C VAL A 852 19.27 14.77 -30.39
N GLY A 853 18.77 14.07 -29.38
CA GLY A 853 19.32 12.80 -28.94
C GLY A 853 19.22 11.65 -29.94
N GLN A 854 18.38 11.74 -31.00
CA GLN A 854 18.20 10.64 -31.97
C GLN A 854 19.53 10.19 -32.58
N LYS A 855 20.37 11.13 -33.01
CA LYS A 855 21.69 10.82 -33.60
C LYS A 855 22.69 10.22 -32.60
N TYR A 856 22.41 10.35 -31.31
CA TYR A 856 23.17 9.76 -30.21
C TYR A 856 22.55 8.46 -29.68
N GLY A 857 21.48 7.97 -30.32
CA GLY A 857 20.79 6.74 -29.93
C GLY A 857 19.91 6.90 -28.69
N ILE A 858 19.38 8.09 -28.42
CA ILE A 858 18.57 8.35 -27.22
C ILE A 858 17.33 7.46 -27.15
N ARG A 859 17.04 6.97 -25.94
CA ARG A 859 15.84 6.18 -25.64
C ARG A 859 15.24 6.56 -24.29
N ASN A 860 13.99 6.16 -24.06
CA ASN A 860 13.50 6.16 -22.69
C ASN A 860 13.99 4.91 -21.94
N ALA A 861 14.17 5.06 -20.64
CA ALA A 861 14.41 3.95 -19.73
C ALA A 861 13.53 4.09 -18.48
N GLY A 862 13.16 2.97 -17.88
CA GLY A 862 12.27 2.92 -16.74
C GLY A 862 12.99 2.78 -15.40
N TYR A 863 12.19 2.75 -14.34
CA TYR A 863 12.66 2.61 -12.97
C TYR A 863 13.39 1.28 -12.70
N TYR A 864 13.08 0.21 -13.44
CA TYR A 864 13.77 -1.07 -13.27
C TYR A 864 15.22 -1.02 -13.76
N ALA A 865 15.49 -0.30 -14.85
CA ALA A 865 16.86 -0.03 -15.29
C ALA A 865 17.62 0.82 -14.26
N LEU A 866 16.98 1.89 -13.75
CA LEU A 866 17.54 2.70 -12.67
C LEU A 866 17.89 1.86 -11.43
N ARG A 867 17.00 0.93 -11.05
CA ARG A 867 17.22 0.04 -9.91
C ARG A 867 18.41 -0.91 -10.13
N SER A 868 18.55 -1.49 -11.32
CA SER A 868 19.71 -2.33 -11.65
C SER A 868 21.01 -1.54 -11.53
N LEU A 869 21.07 -0.35 -12.15
CA LEU A 869 22.24 0.52 -12.13
C LEU A 869 22.63 0.96 -10.71
N ARG A 870 21.68 1.44 -9.90
CA ARG A 870 21.98 1.91 -8.55
C ARG A 870 22.48 0.79 -7.64
N ILE A 871 21.94 -0.41 -7.79
CA ILE A 871 22.35 -1.58 -6.98
C ILE A 871 23.76 -2.02 -7.38
N GLU A 872 24.06 -2.06 -8.67
CA GLU A 872 25.41 -2.35 -9.17
C GLU A 872 26.46 -1.35 -8.64
N LYS A 873 26.09 -0.07 -8.48
CA LYS A 873 26.96 0.98 -7.90
C LYS A 873 26.93 1.06 -6.37
N PHE A 874 26.26 0.13 -5.69
CA PHE A 874 26.16 0.10 -4.23
C PHE A 874 25.50 1.36 -3.63
N PHE A 875 24.55 1.96 -4.35
CA PHE A 875 23.74 3.08 -3.86
C PHE A 875 22.56 2.55 -3.04
N ALA A 876 22.50 2.94 -1.77
CA ALA A 876 21.36 2.66 -0.91
C ALA A 876 20.21 3.60 -1.22
N PHE A 877 19.00 3.15 -0.88
CA PHE A 877 17.78 3.93 -1.05
C PHE A 877 16.99 3.95 0.26
N TRP A 878 16.55 5.13 0.70
CA TRP A 878 15.75 5.24 1.92
C TRP A 878 14.38 4.58 1.76
N GLY A 879 13.89 3.96 2.84
CA GLY A 879 12.68 3.16 2.88
C GLY A 879 12.87 1.72 2.36
N GLN A 880 14.07 1.37 1.91
CA GLN A 880 14.47 0.01 1.53
C GLN A 880 15.75 -0.40 2.26
N ASP A 881 16.82 0.37 2.05
CA ASP A 881 18.15 0.13 2.63
C ASP A 881 18.47 1.08 3.79
N LEU A 882 17.88 2.28 3.79
CA LEU A 882 18.06 3.27 4.88
C LEU A 882 16.72 3.51 5.59
N ASP A 883 16.80 3.75 6.89
CA ASP A 883 15.69 4.09 7.77
C ASP A 883 16.20 4.88 9.00
N SER A 884 15.28 5.25 9.90
CA SER A 884 15.59 6.00 11.13
C SER A 884 16.47 5.24 12.15
N PHE A 885 16.81 3.97 11.90
CA PHE A 885 17.72 3.17 12.72
C PHE A 885 19.08 2.94 12.06
N THR A 886 19.21 3.32 10.79
CA THR A 886 20.42 3.09 10.01
C THR A 886 21.29 4.32 10.04
N THR A 887 22.56 4.18 10.42
CA THR A 887 23.49 5.32 10.47
C THR A 887 24.33 5.46 9.20
N PRO A 888 24.88 6.65 8.89
CA PRO A 888 25.84 6.83 7.81
C PRO A 888 27.09 5.94 7.94
N ILE A 889 27.56 5.67 9.17
CA ILE A 889 28.79 4.91 9.41
C ILE A 889 28.56 3.42 9.14
N GLU A 890 27.44 2.84 9.59
CA GLU A 890 27.04 1.45 9.28
C GLU A 890 26.95 1.21 7.76
N CYS A 891 26.58 2.25 7.03
CA CYS A 891 26.46 2.26 5.59
C CYS A 891 27.78 2.47 4.83
N GLY A 892 28.89 2.73 5.51
CA GLY A 892 30.14 3.14 4.86
C GLY A 892 30.05 4.50 4.15
N ARG A 893 29.13 5.37 4.58
CA ARG A 893 28.87 6.71 4.03
C ARG A 893 29.34 7.84 4.93
N GLU A 894 30.28 7.55 5.83
CA GLU A 894 30.89 8.51 6.73
C GLU A 894 31.49 9.72 6.01
N PHE A 895 31.98 9.56 4.77
CA PHE A 895 32.49 10.66 3.94
C PHE A 895 31.42 11.73 3.60
N ARG A 896 30.13 11.45 3.82
CA ARG A 896 29.02 12.40 3.68
C ARG A 896 28.70 13.15 4.97
N VAL A 897 29.45 12.91 6.05
CA VAL A 897 29.26 13.54 7.36
C VAL A 897 30.43 14.47 7.65
N LYS A 898 30.15 15.73 7.99
CA LYS A 898 31.15 16.75 8.33
C LYS A 898 31.12 17.03 9.81
N PHE A 899 31.98 16.31 10.54
CA PHE A 899 32.09 16.41 12.00
C PHE A 899 32.75 17.70 12.49
N ASP A 900 33.48 18.36 11.60
CA ASP A 900 34.34 19.51 11.82
C ASP A 900 33.74 20.82 11.30
N LYS A 901 32.46 20.84 10.91
CA LYS A 901 31.78 22.08 10.55
C LYS A 901 31.41 22.90 11.79
N ASP A 902 31.23 24.20 11.59
CA ASP A 902 31.04 25.18 12.67
C ASP A 902 29.78 24.98 13.53
N THR A 903 28.81 24.18 13.06
CA THR A 903 27.55 23.89 13.75
C THR A 903 27.46 22.42 14.15
N ASP A 904 27.20 22.17 15.44
CA ASP A 904 26.87 20.84 15.95
C ASP A 904 25.50 20.39 15.41
N PHE A 905 25.53 19.56 14.38
CA PHE A 905 24.32 19.02 13.75
C PHE A 905 23.65 17.94 14.61
N LEU A 906 22.34 17.77 14.41
CA LEU A 906 21.55 16.76 15.12
C LEU A 906 22.08 15.34 14.87
N GLY A 907 22.39 14.61 15.95
CA GLY A 907 22.94 13.25 15.88
C GLY A 907 24.48 13.17 15.78
N ARG A 908 25.19 14.31 15.79
CA ARG A 908 26.67 14.35 15.74
C ARG A 908 27.33 13.55 16.86
N GLU A 909 26.87 13.73 18.10
CA GLU A 909 27.43 13.05 19.28
C GLU A 909 27.32 11.52 19.17
N ALA A 910 26.13 11.03 18.79
CA ALA A 910 25.90 9.60 18.60
C ALA A 910 26.81 8.99 17.52
N LEU A 911 27.06 9.72 16.42
CA LEU A 911 27.98 9.27 15.38
C LEU A 911 29.45 9.30 15.83
N LEU A 912 29.86 10.30 16.63
CA LEU A 912 31.21 10.33 17.21
C LEU A 912 31.44 9.17 18.17
N GLN A 913 30.44 8.86 19.01
CA GLN A 913 30.47 7.68 19.88
C GLN A 913 30.56 6.39 19.06
N GLN A 914 29.71 6.23 18.05
CA GLN A 914 29.75 5.06 17.17
C GLN A 914 31.09 4.91 16.42
N ARG A 915 31.75 6.02 16.06
CA ARG A 915 33.09 5.98 15.46
C ARG A 915 34.13 5.40 16.44
N GLN A 916 34.01 5.71 17.73
CA GLN A 916 34.93 5.21 18.76
C GLN A 916 34.66 3.73 19.10
N GLU A 917 33.39 3.36 19.22
CA GLU A 917 32.96 2.00 19.59
C GLU A 917 33.04 1.01 18.41
N GLY A 918 32.95 1.51 17.18
CA GLY A 918 32.84 0.71 15.98
C GLY A 918 31.38 0.33 15.65
N VAL A 919 31.17 -0.27 14.48
CA VAL A 919 29.83 -0.66 14.02
C VAL A 919 29.55 -2.13 14.28
N THR A 920 28.41 -2.44 14.89
CA THR A 920 27.96 -3.82 15.16
C THR A 920 27.06 -4.39 14.06
N ARG A 921 26.65 -3.52 13.12
CA ARG A 921 25.87 -3.82 11.94
C ARG A 921 26.51 -3.12 10.73
N ARG A 922 26.62 -3.80 9.58
CA ARG A 922 27.30 -3.27 8.39
C ARG A 922 26.53 -3.54 7.12
N PHE A 923 26.37 -2.49 6.30
CA PHE A 923 25.82 -2.60 4.95
C PHE A 923 26.86 -3.21 4.00
N ILE A 924 26.49 -4.26 3.28
CA ILE A 924 27.37 -4.97 2.35
C ILE A 924 26.66 -5.26 1.02
N MET A 925 27.47 -5.50 -0.01
CA MET A 925 27.04 -6.04 -1.30
C MET A 925 27.40 -7.52 -1.36
N LEU A 926 26.47 -8.35 -1.84
CA LEU A 926 26.60 -9.79 -2.05
C LEU A 926 26.35 -10.07 -3.53
N VAL A 927 27.32 -10.70 -4.19
CA VAL A 927 27.21 -11.15 -5.57
C VAL A 927 27.00 -12.65 -5.56
N LEU A 928 25.87 -13.13 -6.07
CA LEU A 928 25.60 -14.56 -6.08
C LEU A 928 26.56 -15.27 -7.04
N GLU A 929 27.12 -16.36 -6.56
CA GLU A 929 27.91 -17.33 -7.30
C GLU A 929 27.01 -18.53 -7.61
N ASP A 930 27.21 -19.18 -8.76
CA ASP A 930 26.46 -20.38 -9.17
C ASP A 930 24.92 -20.27 -9.13
N HIS A 931 24.38 -19.06 -9.36
CA HIS A 931 22.97 -18.82 -9.59
C HIS A 931 22.68 -18.75 -11.09
N ASP A 932 21.86 -19.67 -11.59
CA ASP A 932 21.39 -19.69 -12.98
C ASP A 932 20.12 -18.82 -13.11
N PRO A 933 20.19 -17.69 -13.83
CA PRO A 933 19.05 -16.80 -13.94
C PRO A 933 17.83 -17.41 -14.64
N GLU A 934 17.98 -18.47 -15.44
CA GLU A 934 16.87 -19.13 -16.16
C GLU A 934 16.13 -20.16 -15.31
N LEU A 935 16.85 -20.88 -14.45
CA LEU A 935 16.32 -22.03 -13.72
C LEU A 935 16.04 -21.72 -12.25
N ASP A 936 16.83 -20.83 -11.66
CA ASP A 936 16.79 -20.59 -10.23
C ASP A 936 15.80 -19.49 -9.85
N LEU A 937 15.34 -19.57 -8.60
CA LEU A 937 14.48 -18.53 -8.01
C LEU A 937 15.24 -17.22 -7.90
N TRP A 938 14.58 -16.13 -8.28
CA TRP A 938 15.18 -14.81 -8.22
C TRP A 938 15.15 -14.25 -6.80
N PRO A 939 16.25 -13.67 -6.27
CA PRO A 939 16.16 -12.89 -5.05
C PRO A 939 15.39 -11.59 -5.34
N TRP A 940 14.69 -11.07 -4.34
CA TRP A 940 13.92 -9.82 -4.46
C TRP A 940 14.27 -8.86 -3.32
N TRP A 941 14.01 -9.27 -2.08
CA TRP A 941 14.40 -8.61 -0.84
C TRP A 941 13.99 -9.48 0.35
N GLY A 942 14.61 -9.26 1.51
CA GLY A 942 14.26 -9.95 2.74
C GLY A 942 14.78 -11.39 2.82
N GLU A 943 15.59 -11.84 1.85
CA GLU A 943 16.29 -13.11 1.91
C GLU A 943 17.33 -13.15 3.03
N ALA A 944 17.44 -14.29 3.72
CA ALA A 944 18.39 -14.47 4.80
C ALA A 944 19.84 -14.58 4.29
N ILE A 945 20.77 -13.95 5.01
CA ILE A 945 22.21 -13.97 4.72
C ILE A 945 22.90 -14.87 5.74
N TYR A 946 23.63 -15.87 5.25
CA TYR A 946 24.43 -16.77 6.05
C TYR A 946 25.92 -16.50 5.84
N ARG A 947 26.71 -16.70 6.89
CA ARG A 947 28.18 -16.63 6.91
C ARG A 947 28.71 -17.88 7.61
N ASN A 948 29.51 -18.68 6.92
CA ASN A 948 30.04 -19.96 7.44
C ASN A 948 28.93 -20.87 8.03
N GLY A 949 27.75 -20.89 7.40
CA GLY A 949 26.58 -21.67 7.84
C GLY A 949 25.71 -21.02 8.92
N GLU A 950 26.16 -19.93 9.55
CA GLU A 950 25.42 -19.19 10.57
C GLU A 950 24.63 -18.03 9.98
N LEU A 951 23.40 -17.81 10.46
CA LEU A 951 22.60 -16.68 10.07
C LEU A 951 23.21 -15.38 10.63
N VAL A 952 23.52 -14.42 9.75
CA VAL A 952 24.15 -13.15 10.14
C VAL A 952 23.39 -11.92 9.67
N GLY A 953 22.34 -12.05 8.85
CA GLY A 953 21.67 -10.86 8.35
C GLY A 953 20.55 -11.11 7.35
N VAL A 954 20.16 -10.03 6.67
CA VAL A 954 19.06 -10.03 5.71
C VAL A 954 19.34 -9.06 4.56
N THR A 955 18.93 -9.45 3.35
CA THR A 955 18.97 -8.57 2.18
C THR A 955 17.88 -7.50 2.26
N THR A 956 18.21 -6.28 1.85
CA THR A 956 17.28 -5.15 1.78
C THR A 956 16.85 -4.86 0.35
N SER A 957 17.76 -5.05 -0.61
CA SER A 957 17.53 -4.81 -2.03
C SER A 957 18.23 -5.84 -2.89
N SER A 958 17.63 -6.23 -4.01
CA SER A 958 18.32 -6.98 -5.05
C SER A 958 17.96 -6.53 -6.47
N ALA A 959 18.86 -6.82 -7.41
CA ALA A 959 18.66 -6.76 -8.85
C ALA A 959 19.69 -7.63 -9.56
N TYR A 960 19.36 -8.03 -10.80
CA TYR A 960 20.36 -8.55 -11.72
C TYR A 960 21.25 -7.42 -12.24
N SER A 961 22.58 -7.61 -12.19
CA SER A 961 23.54 -6.74 -12.85
C SER A 961 23.81 -7.29 -14.24
N TYR A 962 23.36 -6.57 -15.26
CA TYR A 962 23.62 -6.93 -16.66
C TYR A 962 25.09 -6.75 -17.06
N THR A 963 25.86 -5.95 -16.30
CA THR A 963 27.30 -5.78 -16.53
C THR A 963 28.11 -6.94 -15.98
N LEU A 964 27.74 -7.44 -14.80
CA LEU A 964 28.42 -8.54 -14.14
C LEU A 964 27.87 -9.90 -14.56
N GLU A 965 26.72 -9.93 -15.21
CA GLU A 965 25.94 -11.13 -15.55
C GLU A 965 25.67 -12.01 -14.32
N ARG A 966 25.35 -11.34 -13.20
CA ARG A 966 25.11 -11.97 -11.89
C ARG A 966 24.03 -11.24 -11.12
N HIS A 967 23.37 -11.98 -10.22
CA HIS A 967 22.52 -11.37 -9.22
C HIS A 967 23.32 -10.65 -8.15
N VAL A 968 22.90 -9.42 -7.83
CA VAL A 968 23.46 -8.59 -6.78
C VAL A 968 22.40 -8.33 -5.73
N CYS A 969 22.73 -8.65 -4.48
CA CYS A 969 21.94 -8.37 -3.30
C CYS A 969 22.69 -7.37 -2.41
N LEU A 970 21.99 -6.39 -1.88
CA LEU A 970 22.46 -5.50 -0.82
C LEU A 970 21.76 -5.89 0.47
N GLY A 971 22.42 -5.70 1.61
CA GLY A 971 21.83 -6.04 2.89
C GLY A 971 22.72 -5.67 4.06
N PHE A 972 22.21 -5.92 5.25
CA PHE A 972 22.96 -5.74 6.48
C PHE A 972 23.32 -7.08 7.09
N ILE A 973 24.53 -7.12 7.62
CA ILE A 973 25.01 -8.22 8.47
C ILE A 973 25.33 -7.69 9.86
N SER A 974 25.17 -8.57 10.84
CA SER A 974 25.52 -8.40 12.25
C SER A 974 26.31 -9.63 12.69
N SER A 975 27.24 -9.46 13.63
CA SER A 975 27.90 -10.60 14.27
C SER A 975 27.25 -10.88 15.62
N PRO A 976 26.57 -12.01 15.82
CA PRO A 976 26.11 -12.41 17.14
C PRO A 976 27.31 -12.57 18.08
N GLY A 977 27.23 -12.00 19.27
CA GLY A 977 28.18 -12.17 20.36
C GLY A 977 27.59 -13.03 21.48
N PRO A 978 28.39 -13.40 22.50
CA PRO A 978 27.90 -14.12 23.67
C PRO A 978 26.74 -13.38 24.35
N HIS A 979 25.78 -14.11 24.89
CA HIS A 979 24.65 -13.57 25.68
C HIS A 979 23.80 -12.51 24.94
N GLY A 980 23.73 -12.56 23.60
CA GLY A 980 22.92 -11.63 22.81
C GLY A 980 23.57 -10.26 22.56
N SER A 981 24.84 -10.08 22.93
CA SER A 981 25.64 -8.93 22.48
C SER A 981 25.90 -9.01 20.97
N THR A 982 26.34 -7.91 20.36
CA THR A 982 26.81 -7.91 18.97
C THR A 982 28.26 -7.48 18.92
N ASN A 983 29.08 -8.22 18.16
CA ASN A 983 30.50 -7.89 18.01
C ASN A 983 30.69 -6.80 16.95
N VAL A 984 31.75 -6.02 17.10
CA VAL A 984 32.17 -5.03 16.09
C VAL A 984 32.54 -5.74 14.79
N ILE A 985 32.01 -5.23 13.68
CA ILE A 985 32.26 -5.76 12.34
C ILE A 985 33.47 -5.07 11.74
N THR A 986 34.54 -5.84 11.51
CA THR A 986 35.75 -5.39 10.86
C THR A 986 35.76 -5.75 9.36
N PRO A 987 36.59 -5.10 8.53
CA PRO A 987 36.79 -5.52 7.15
C PRO A 987 37.26 -6.98 7.00
N ASP A 988 38.09 -7.46 7.93
CA ASP A 988 38.55 -8.86 7.95
C ASP A 988 37.40 -9.84 8.23
N PHE A 989 36.45 -9.48 9.10
CA PHE A 989 35.25 -10.29 9.37
C PHE A 989 34.46 -10.57 8.07
N ILE A 990 34.45 -9.60 7.16
CA ILE A 990 33.73 -9.63 5.88
C ILE A 990 34.53 -10.35 4.80
N ASN A 991 35.84 -10.07 4.70
CA ASN A 991 36.64 -10.58 3.58
C ASN A 991 37.10 -12.04 3.73
N ARG A 992 37.07 -12.61 4.95
CA ARG A 992 37.60 -13.96 5.25
C ARG A 992 36.51 -14.95 5.65
N ALA A 993 35.41 -14.99 4.90
CA ALA A 993 34.31 -15.92 5.17
C ALA A 993 33.57 -16.32 3.90
N GLU A 994 32.87 -17.44 3.98
CA GLU A 994 31.96 -17.91 2.96
C GLU A 994 30.55 -17.37 3.24
N TYR A 995 29.96 -16.71 2.25
CA TYR A 995 28.61 -16.19 2.37
C TYR A 995 27.64 -16.99 1.52
N GLN A 996 26.40 -17.07 1.98
CA GLN A 996 25.30 -17.65 1.23
C GLN A 996 24.04 -16.79 1.38
N VAL A 997 23.21 -16.75 0.34
CA VAL A 997 21.87 -16.14 0.39
C VAL A 997 20.82 -17.23 0.25
N ASP A 998 19.88 -17.29 1.19
CA ASP A 998 18.78 -18.24 1.19
C ASP A 998 17.58 -17.69 0.42
N ILE A 999 17.32 -18.28 -0.75
CA ILE A 999 16.18 -17.98 -1.60
C ILE A 999 15.17 -19.13 -1.49
N ALA A 1000 14.14 -18.92 -0.68
CA ALA A 1000 13.03 -19.86 -0.48
C ALA A 1000 13.46 -21.28 -0.03
N GLY A 1001 14.47 -21.37 0.84
CA GLY A 1001 15.00 -22.63 1.37
C GLY A 1001 16.22 -23.17 0.62
N HIS A 1002 16.65 -22.51 -0.46
CA HIS A 1002 17.83 -22.87 -1.26
C HIS A 1002 18.94 -21.85 -1.03
N ARG A 1003 20.10 -22.31 -0.56
CA ARG A 1003 21.25 -21.45 -0.26
C ARG A 1003 22.19 -21.37 -1.47
N TYR A 1004 22.37 -20.16 -1.99
CA TYR A 1004 23.30 -19.88 -3.09
C TYR A 1004 24.57 -19.26 -2.52
N PRO A 1005 25.77 -19.72 -2.93
CA PRO A 1005 27.02 -19.10 -2.52
C PRO A 1005 27.07 -17.64 -2.99
N ALA A 1006 27.75 -16.79 -2.25
CA ALA A 1006 27.86 -15.37 -2.57
C ALA A 1006 29.21 -14.80 -2.14
N LYS A 1007 29.67 -13.81 -2.90
CA LYS A 1007 30.86 -13.02 -2.57
C LYS A 1007 30.47 -11.70 -1.94
N ALA A 1008 30.91 -11.48 -0.69
CA ALA A 1008 30.69 -10.24 0.03
C ALA A 1008 31.69 -9.13 -0.40
N LYS A 1009 31.20 -7.90 -0.45
CA LYS A 1009 31.96 -6.70 -0.81
C LYS A 1009 31.52 -5.50 0.04
N LEU A 1010 32.50 -4.69 0.43
CA LEU A 1010 32.32 -3.42 1.16
C LEU A 1010 32.18 -2.21 0.23
N TYR A 1011 32.55 -2.37 -1.04
CA TYR A 1011 32.59 -1.31 -2.05
C TYR A 1011 32.11 -1.89 -3.38
N PRO A 1012 31.53 -1.06 -4.26
CA PRO A 1012 31.11 -1.52 -5.58
C PRO A 1012 32.32 -1.98 -6.41
N PHE A 1013 32.06 -2.75 -7.47
CA PHE A 1013 33.09 -3.03 -8.47
C PHE A 1013 33.56 -1.72 -9.10
N SER A 1014 34.87 -1.59 -9.30
CA SER A 1014 35.44 -0.48 -10.05
C SER A 1014 34.81 -0.46 -11.45
N SER A 1015 34.03 0.57 -11.75
CA SER A 1015 33.44 0.72 -13.09
C SER A 1015 34.54 0.87 -14.14
N LEU A 1016 34.29 0.41 -15.37
CA LEU A 1016 35.19 0.64 -16.50
C LEU A 1016 35.53 2.14 -16.66
N PHE A 1017 34.57 3.03 -16.42
CA PHE A 1017 34.78 4.48 -16.42
C PHE A 1017 35.68 4.97 -15.28
N ALA A 1018 35.55 4.44 -14.05
CA ALA A 1018 36.43 4.80 -12.94
C ALA A 1018 37.86 4.27 -13.16
N GLN A 1019 38.01 3.10 -13.81
CA GLN A 1019 39.31 2.60 -14.24
C GLN A 1019 39.91 3.44 -15.37
N GLN A 1020 39.10 3.90 -16.33
CA GLN A 1020 39.55 4.81 -17.40
C GLN A 1020 39.93 6.19 -16.86
N ARG A 1021 39.16 6.77 -15.92
CA ARG A 1021 39.50 8.03 -15.25
C ARG A 1021 40.77 7.92 -14.43
N ARG A 1022 40.92 6.87 -13.59
CA ARG A 1022 42.16 6.63 -12.86
C ARG A 1022 43.34 6.41 -13.80
N ARG A 1023 43.18 5.64 -14.87
CA ARG A 1023 44.24 5.50 -15.90
C ARG A 1023 44.59 6.83 -16.55
N LYS A 1024 43.61 7.71 -16.79
CA LYS A 1024 43.84 9.02 -17.41
C LYS A 1024 44.53 9.98 -16.42
N GLU A 1025 44.12 9.98 -15.16
CA GLU A 1025 44.74 10.71 -14.06
C GLU A 1025 46.17 10.20 -13.79
N ASP A 1026 46.40 8.88 -13.77
CA ASP A 1026 47.73 8.27 -13.63
C ASP A 1026 48.64 8.60 -14.82
N VAL A 1027 48.09 8.65 -16.04
CA VAL A 1027 48.84 9.06 -17.25
C VAL A 1027 49.15 10.56 -17.23
N GLU A 1028 48.21 11.40 -16.79
CA GLU A 1028 48.42 12.85 -16.64
C GLU A 1028 49.44 13.16 -15.53
N LEU A 1029 49.39 12.45 -14.40
CA LEU A 1029 50.39 12.53 -13.33
C LEU A 1029 51.77 12.03 -13.78
N SER A 1030 51.83 10.97 -14.58
CA SER A 1030 53.10 10.48 -15.15
C SER A 1030 53.70 11.45 -16.17
N ASN A 1031 52.87 12.19 -16.92
CA ASN A 1031 53.31 13.22 -17.86
C ASN A 1031 53.71 14.53 -17.16
N PHE A 1032 53.21 14.78 -15.95
CA PHE A 1032 53.65 15.90 -15.09
C PHE A 1032 54.95 15.59 -14.32
N GLN A 1033 55.29 14.32 -14.10
CA GLN A 1033 56.59 13.92 -13.53
C GLN A 1033 57.68 13.74 -14.60
N GLY A 1034 57.32 13.81 -15.89
CA GLY A 1034 58.23 13.68 -17.03
C GLY A 1034 58.54 14.98 -17.79
N LYS A 1035 58.06 16.14 -17.30
CA LYS A 1035 58.42 17.49 -17.77
C LYS A 1035 58.92 18.31 -16.60
#